data_AF-A0A6H1KEX0-F1
#
_entry.id   AF-A0A6H1KEX0-F1
#
_cell.length_a   1.000
_cell.length_b   1.000
_cell.length_c   1.000
_cell.angle_alpha   90.00
_cell.angle_beta   90.00
_cell.angle_gamma   90.00
#
_symmetry.space_group_name_H-M   'P 1'
#
loop_
_entity.id
_entity.type
_entity.pdbx_description
1 polymer ?
#
loop_
_entity_poly.entity_id
_entity_poly.type
_entity_poly.pdbx_seq_one_letter_code
_entity_poly.pdbx_strand_id
1 'polypeptide(L)'
;MQVTRRRRAGNGRPGLLSRRVGRIPLVTAGITALAVAAAGTALAQTRQFGTEQVGQTTHNGQVVSSDQYIAPYGDRLVIGNGKIMSSSVSPDGTHLAASVTDGGAALSIVDLKSWKVQQLVSSAASSVPRISGNDVGQEGPTYSPDGKQLWLGRTDGYTRFSVNPDGSVAGPVNIPIPADGPRHALVGEAVFSPDGATVYSAVNGQNRVVALDAATGVVQRSWTVGNAPRDMVQVGGKLYVSNEGGRPARPGETTINSYNTQVPADPVTGATTTGTVSVIDLKKPDAAVTSINVGLHPTAMYAKKGALFVTNTATNDVSVIRTANDKVVQTIATQPWPEASVGYEPDAVTLTDDGHLLVTLGRANAVAVYRYTSPQEPVSFVGLLPTDYFPAEIATAGNQVVVSNTRGIDARRTTTSAGHGTHDTTSSLTRFTLPGDRVIKSETGKVFKQNGWTGDSVKLAKGRSKAKPVPVPAKLGDPSTIKHVFMIVKENRTYDQVLGDIPQGNGSPSLTQFGENVTPNQHALAEQFGLYDNTYDIGTNSAEGHNWLMQADNPEYTESSAGEYLRSYDTEDDALGHQKSGFLWTGAQAADKSVRDFGEFHQFLTKPTGSTWQNLYCDSKNMNATGQQSAYSLVSSSPIPSLNSVSVPAFPKFDTSVPDVYREEIWKQDFEKNGPANLNMFWLSSDHTGGPASPAAQVADNDLAVGRMVDEISHSKYWKDSAIFVVEDDSQAGLDHVDGHRAPVQIISPYARHGVVDSHYYSQITMIRTIEQILGIHPMNQKDSAATPMSGAFTKKANLAPFDALANRTSLTDGLATPPACGTDTPAPQNPEAAAVPTTKVPADMRPLASQWDTWKSQQRLTGPHAVPDYANPAQMNHLTWYQTHNWKQPYPGEKKIFAPKDVPGAYIPSSESDG
;
A
#
# COMPACT_ATOMS: atom_id res chain seq x y z
N MET A 1 11.65 -35.07 24.34
CA MET A 1 13.01 -35.61 24.61
C MET A 1 13.05 -37.04 24.08
N GLN A 2 14.12 -37.36 23.35
CA GLN A 2 14.47 -38.63 22.67
C GLN A 2 13.68 -39.04 21.41
N VAL A 3 14.41 -38.91 20.29
CA VAL A 3 14.16 -39.41 18.94
C VAL A 3 14.70 -40.82 18.83
N THR A 4 13.95 -41.73 18.18
CA THR A 4 14.56 -42.92 17.55
C THR A 4 13.97 -43.15 16.17
N ARG A 5 14.72 -42.75 15.13
CA ARG A 5 14.53 -43.20 13.74
C ARG A 5 15.09 -44.61 13.58
N ARG A 6 14.37 -45.53 12.93
CA ARG A 6 14.97 -46.63 12.18
C ARG A 6 14.31 -46.81 10.81
N ARG A 7 15.18 -47.01 9.82
CA ARG A 7 14.97 -47.01 8.36
C ARG A 7 14.30 -48.30 7.85
N ARG A 8 13.70 -48.14 6.66
CA ARG A 8 13.14 -49.14 5.72
C ARG A 8 14.10 -50.27 5.30
N ALA A 9 13.51 -51.44 5.05
CA ALA A 9 13.77 -52.39 3.96
C ALA A 9 12.46 -53.16 3.76
N GLY A 10 11.98 -53.63 2.60
CA GLY A 10 12.42 -53.76 1.22
C GLY A 10 11.31 -54.59 0.52
N ASN A 11 11.07 -54.35 -0.76
CA ASN A 11 9.92 -54.85 -1.54
C ASN A 11 9.84 -56.38 -1.69
N GLY A 12 8.62 -56.91 -1.71
CA GLY A 12 8.27 -58.22 -2.28
C GLY A 12 6.75 -58.37 -2.51
N ARG A 13 6.35 -58.63 -3.76
CA ARG A 13 5.00 -59.04 -4.24
C ARG A 13 5.16 -60.41 -4.94
N PRO A 14 4.11 -61.17 -5.32
CA PRO A 14 2.69 -61.17 -4.91
C PRO A 14 2.15 -62.62 -4.60
N GLY A 15 0.93 -62.73 -4.06
CA GLY A 15 0.23 -64.03 -3.93
C GLY A 15 -1.25 -63.87 -3.54
N LEU A 16 -2.13 -64.61 -4.22
CA LEU A 16 -3.59 -64.43 -4.34
C LEU A 16 -4.44 -65.14 -3.26
N LEU A 17 -5.62 -64.53 -3.00
CA LEU A 17 -6.91 -65.10 -2.55
C LEU A 17 -7.10 -65.59 -1.09
N SER A 18 -7.87 -64.83 -0.29
CA SER A 18 -9.19 -65.25 0.25
C SER A 18 -9.83 -64.21 1.20
N ARG A 19 -11.16 -64.07 1.10
CA ARG A 19 -12.12 -63.30 1.93
C ARG A 19 -12.01 -63.72 3.42
N ARG A 20 -12.35 -62.99 4.50
CA ARG A 20 -13.39 -62.00 4.91
C ARG A 20 -13.04 -61.74 6.42
N VAL A 21 -12.97 -60.56 7.04
CA VAL A 21 -14.00 -59.67 7.62
C VAL A 21 -13.24 -58.65 8.51
N GLY A 22 -13.63 -57.37 8.52
CA GLY A 22 -13.63 -56.56 9.74
C GLY A 22 -12.67 -55.37 9.84
N ARG A 23 -13.30 -54.18 10.02
CA ARG A 23 -12.78 -52.91 10.58
C ARG A 23 -12.15 -51.92 9.58
N ILE A 24 -12.98 -50.94 9.21
CA ILE A 24 -12.61 -49.66 8.59
C ILE A 24 -12.29 -48.67 9.74
N PRO A 25 -11.14 -47.97 9.74
CA PRO A 25 -11.02 -46.66 10.36
C PRO A 25 -11.17 -45.57 9.30
N LEU A 26 -11.84 -44.49 9.70
CA LEU A 26 -12.06 -43.27 8.94
C LEU A 26 -10.76 -42.72 8.35
N VAL A 27 -10.81 -42.43 7.05
CA VAL A 27 -10.01 -41.40 6.40
C VAL A 27 -11.03 -40.47 5.75
N THR A 28 -11.27 -39.31 6.34
CA THR A 28 -12.02 -38.22 5.71
C THR A 28 -11.10 -37.01 5.65
N ALA A 29 -10.31 -36.95 4.58
CA ALA A 29 -9.67 -35.73 4.12
C ALA A 29 -9.59 -35.85 2.60
N GLY A 30 -10.33 -35.00 1.90
CA GLY A 30 -10.16 -34.83 0.46
C GLY A 30 -11.44 -34.71 -0.36
N ILE A 31 -11.49 -33.57 -1.03
CA ILE A 31 -12.04 -33.35 -2.38
C ILE A 31 -13.51 -32.91 -2.44
N THR A 32 -13.69 -31.62 -2.67
CA THR A 32 -14.65 -31.15 -3.69
C THR A 32 -13.98 -30.07 -4.53
N ALA A 33 -13.13 -30.52 -5.45
CA ALA A 33 -12.67 -29.73 -6.58
C ALA A 33 -13.06 -30.53 -7.83
N LEU A 34 -14.21 -30.24 -8.42
CA LEU A 34 -14.53 -30.54 -9.83
C LEU A 34 -15.92 -30.02 -10.18
N ALA A 35 -15.99 -28.98 -11.03
CA ALA A 35 -16.69 -28.99 -12.31
C ALA A 35 -16.90 -27.55 -12.81
N VAL A 36 -16.05 -27.08 -13.74
CA VAL A 36 -16.43 -26.70 -15.12
C VAL A 36 -15.16 -26.81 -15.97
N ALA A 37 -15.05 -27.90 -16.73
CA ALA A 37 -14.11 -28.02 -17.83
C ALA A 37 -14.91 -28.41 -19.06
N ALA A 38 -15.20 -27.44 -19.94
CA ALA A 38 -15.34 -27.60 -21.40
C ALA A 38 -15.98 -26.34 -22.01
N ALA A 39 -15.16 -25.42 -22.51
CA ALA A 39 -15.27 -24.80 -23.84
C ALA A 39 -14.45 -23.49 -23.87
N GLY A 40 -13.36 -23.48 -24.65
CA GLY A 40 -12.56 -22.30 -24.96
C GLY A 40 -11.32 -22.15 -24.09
N THR A 41 -10.14 -22.32 -24.69
CA THR A 41 -8.89 -21.80 -24.16
C THR A 41 -8.96 -20.27 -24.16
N ALA A 42 -9.58 -19.69 -23.13
CA ALA A 42 -9.52 -18.26 -22.87
C ALA A 42 -8.20 -17.98 -22.14
N LEU A 43 -7.28 -17.32 -22.85
CA LEU A 43 -6.14 -16.66 -22.23
C LEU A 43 -6.70 -15.58 -21.30
N ALA A 44 -6.69 -15.79 -19.98
CA ALA A 44 -6.99 -14.72 -19.03
C ALA A 44 -5.88 -14.61 -17.98
N GLN A 45 -5.18 -13.49 -18.11
CA GLN A 45 -4.34 -12.74 -17.18
C GLN A 45 -4.68 -11.26 -17.47
N THR A 46 -4.14 -10.27 -16.75
CA THR A 46 -4.34 -8.80 -16.98
C THR A 46 -4.25 -8.28 -18.44
N ARG A 47 -3.81 -9.10 -19.41
CA ARG A 47 -4.09 -8.91 -20.85
C ARG A 47 -5.55 -8.56 -21.16
N GLN A 48 -6.48 -8.91 -20.28
CA GLN A 48 -7.90 -8.55 -20.38
C GLN A 48 -8.16 -7.04 -20.38
N PHE A 49 -7.26 -6.20 -19.86
CA PHE A 49 -7.40 -4.74 -19.90
C PHE A 49 -7.00 -4.18 -21.26
N GLY A 50 -6.09 -4.84 -22.00
CA GLY A 50 -5.63 -4.33 -23.30
C GLY A 50 -5.08 -2.92 -23.16
N THR A 51 -5.73 -1.94 -23.80
CA THR A 51 -5.41 -0.51 -23.73
C THR A 51 -6.46 0.30 -22.97
N GLU A 52 -7.27 -0.36 -22.14
CA GLU A 52 -8.23 0.32 -21.26
C GLU A 52 -7.49 1.13 -20.19
N GLN A 53 -8.14 2.18 -19.69
CA GLN A 53 -7.57 3.13 -18.73
C GLN A 53 -8.28 3.04 -17.38
N VAL A 54 -7.58 3.37 -16.29
CA VAL A 54 -8.19 3.47 -14.95
C VAL A 54 -9.36 4.46 -14.98
N GLY A 55 -10.45 4.12 -14.29
CA GLY A 55 -11.69 4.88 -14.31
C GLY A 55 -12.60 4.62 -15.52
N GLN A 56 -12.11 3.95 -16.57
CA GLN A 56 -12.95 3.57 -17.71
C GLN A 56 -13.97 2.51 -17.30
N THR A 57 -15.25 2.74 -17.63
CA THR A 57 -16.31 1.72 -17.46
C THR A 57 -16.50 0.92 -18.74
N THR A 58 -16.40 -0.40 -18.64
CA THR A 58 -16.50 -1.34 -19.76
C THR A 58 -17.59 -2.37 -19.51
N HIS A 59 -17.76 -3.31 -20.44
CA HIS A 59 -18.70 -4.43 -20.27
C HIS A 59 -18.27 -5.40 -19.14
N ASN A 60 -17.02 -5.36 -18.68
CA ASN A 60 -16.49 -6.17 -17.58
C ASN A 60 -16.64 -5.49 -16.21
N GLY A 61 -16.83 -4.18 -16.20
CA GLY A 61 -16.84 -3.33 -15.00
C GLY A 61 -16.02 -2.07 -15.22
N GLN A 62 -15.84 -1.30 -14.16
CA GLN A 62 -14.93 -0.16 -14.15
C GLN A 62 -13.51 -0.65 -13.85
N VAL A 63 -12.52 -0.19 -14.62
CA VAL A 63 -11.10 -0.47 -14.38
C VAL A 63 -10.61 0.33 -13.17
N VAL A 64 -9.87 -0.33 -12.28
CA VAL A 64 -9.19 0.31 -11.13
C VAL A 64 -7.68 0.08 -11.23
N SER A 65 -6.89 0.92 -10.58
CA SER A 65 -5.42 0.98 -10.65
C SER A 65 -4.71 -0.31 -10.23
N SER A 66 -5.38 -1.16 -9.44
CA SER A 66 -4.82 -2.41 -8.94
C SER A 66 -5.12 -3.64 -9.81
N ASP A 67 -5.09 -3.55 -11.13
CA ASP A 67 -5.22 -4.72 -12.03
C ASP A 67 -6.56 -5.46 -11.91
N GLN A 68 -7.64 -4.74 -11.62
CA GLN A 68 -8.96 -5.31 -11.41
C GLN A 68 -10.06 -4.53 -12.15
N TYR A 69 -11.19 -5.22 -12.36
CA TYR A 69 -12.46 -4.57 -12.65
C TYR A 69 -13.34 -4.57 -11.40
N ILE A 70 -14.16 -3.53 -11.22
CA ILE A 70 -15.22 -3.50 -10.21
C ILE A 70 -16.61 -3.37 -10.87
N ALA A 71 -17.56 -4.18 -10.43
CA ALA A 71 -18.97 -4.06 -10.79
C ALA A 71 -19.81 -4.76 -9.69
N PRO A 72 -20.21 -4.02 -8.66
CA PRO A 72 -20.74 -4.58 -7.42
C PRO A 72 -22.09 -5.24 -7.66
N TYR A 73 -22.46 -6.18 -6.78
CA TYR A 73 -23.82 -6.69 -6.72
C TYR A 73 -24.69 -5.75 -5.89
N GLY A 74 -25.83 -5.32 -6.45
CA GLY A 74 -26.75 -4.40 -5.78
C GLY A 74 -26.54 -2.93 -6.13
N ASP A 75 -27.03 -2.05 -5.26
CA ASP A 75 -26.97 -0.60 -5.45
C ASP A 75 -25.66 -0.04 -4.88
N ARG A 76 -24.98 0.82 -5.65
CA ARG A 76 -23.79 1.58 -5.21
C ARG A 76 -24.19 3.00 -4.77
N LEU A 77 -23.59 3.50 -3.70
CA LEU A 77 -23.53 4.92 -3.33
C LEU A 77 -22.06 5.33 -3.24
N VAL A 78 -21.59 6.18 -4.15
CA VAL A 78 -20.23 6.75 -4.09
C VAL A 78 -20.19 7.89 -3.09
N ILE A 79 -19.17 7.91 -2.25
CA ILE A 79 -18.86 8.99 -1.32
C ILE A 79 -17.60 9.67 -1.81
N GLY A 80 -17.76 10.89 -2.35
CA GLY A 80 -16.66 11.68 -2.91
C GLY A 80 -15.89 12.50 -1.88
N ASN A 81 -15.94 12.12 -0.60
CA ASN A 81 -15.33 12.86 0.50
C ASN A 81 -14.24 12.06 1.21
N GLY A 82 -13.59 11.15 0.46
CA GLY A 82 -12.41 10.42 0.91
C GLY A 82 -12.63 8.92 1.11
N LYS A 83 -11.62 8.24 1.67
CA LYS A 83 -11.61 6.80 1.98
C LYS A 83 -12.46 6.53 3.23
N ILE A 84 -13.28 5.47 3.23
CA ILE A 84 -13.93 4.99 4.47
C ILE A 84 -12.92 4.13 5.22
N MET A 85 -12.64 4.45 6.48
CA MET A 85 -11.76 3.64 7.31
C MET A 85 -12.52 2.48 7.96
N SER A 86 -13.68 2.78 8.56
CA SER A 86 -14.65 1.79 9.01
C SER A 86 -16.03 2.45 9.19
N SER A 87 -17.05 1.67 9.52
CA SER A 87 -18.44 2.15 9.63
C SER A 87 -19.30 1.27 10.52
N SER A 88 -20.33 1.87 11.12
CA SER A 88 -21.34 1.17 11.90
C SER A 88 -22.76 1.56 11.49
N VAL A 89 -23.68 0.61 11.60
CA VAL A 89 -25.12 0.84 11.42
C VAL A 89 -25.74 1.24 12.76
N SER A 90 -26.62 2.24 12.75
CA SER A 90 -27.35 2.70 13.94
C SER A 90 -28.19 1.57 14.55
N PRO A 91 -28.45 1.55 15.88
CA PRO A 91 -29.20 0.47 16.53
C PRO A 91 -30.62 0.24 15.97
N ASP A 92 -31.24 1.28 15.42
CA ASP A 92 -32.56 1.21 14.77
C ASP A 92 -32.50 0.79 13.29
N GLY A 93 -31.30 0.63 12.73
CA GLY A 93 -31.05 0.20 11.36
C GLY A 93 -31.34 1.26 10.29
N THR A 94 -31.51 2.53 10.65
CA THR A 94 -31.93 3.58 9.71
C THR A 94 -30.77 4.38 9.12
N HIS A 95 -29.62 4.43 9.79
CA HIS A 95 -28.44 5.19 9.37
C HIS A 95 -27.17 4.36 9.45
N LEU A 96 -26.15 4.81 8.74
CA LEU A 96 -24.78 4.33 8.85
C LEU A 96 -23.86 5.52 9.13
N ALA A 97 -23.00 5.39 10.14
CA ALA A 97 -21.93 6.33 10.41
C ALA A 97 -20.61 5.72 9.92
N ALA A 98 -19.85 6.45 9.12
CA ALA A 98 -18.54 6.02 8.62
C ALA A 98 -17.47 7.05 8.97
N SER A 99 -16.36 6.59 9.56
CA SER A 99 -15.13 7.38 9.62
C SER A 99 -14.59 7.52 8.21
N VAL A 100 -14.18 8.73 7.84
CA VAL A 100 -13.65 9.03 6.51
C VAL A 100 -12.40 9.90 6.62
N THR A 101 -11.51 9.81 5.63
CA THR A 101 -10.23 10.55 5.57
C THR A 101 -9.84 10.83 4.11
N ASP A 102 -8.77 11.59 3.84
CA ASP A 102 -8.25 11.90 2.49
C ASP A 102 -9.14 12.82 1.62
N GLY A 103 -10.34 13.17 2.10
CA GLY A 103 -11.30 14.07 1.42
C GLY A 103 -11.82 15.23 2.25
N GLY A 104 -11.15 15.54 3.36
CA GLY A 104 -11.40 16.74 4.17
C GLY A 104 -12.61 16.65 5.10
N ALA A 105 -13.17 15.45 5.25
CA ALA A 105 -14.13 15.08 6.28
C ALA A 105 -13.51 14.04 7.22
N ALA A 106 -14.09 13.92 8.42
CA ALA A 106 -13.75 12.89 9.41
C ALA A 106 -14.89 11.87 9.61
N LEU A 107 -16.13 12.30 9.38
CA LEU A 107 -17.32 11.48 9.59
C LEU A 107 -18.37 11.76 8.52
N SER A 108 -18.95 10.69 7.98
CA SER A 108 -20.09 10.70 7.08
C SER A 108 -21.26 9.96 7.71
N ILE A 109 -22.42 10.60 7.79
CA ILE A 109 -23.69 9.98 8.16
C ILE A 109 -24.49 9.73 6.88
N VAL A 110 -24.86 8.49 6.64
CA VAL A 110 -25.66 8.05 5.50
C VAL A 110 -27.04 7.61 5.99
N ASP A 111 -28.09 8.18 5.41
CA ASP A 111 -29.46 7.69 5.56
C ASP A 111 -29.61 6.45 4.67
N LEU A 112 -29.82 5.28 5.31
CA LEU A 112 -29.93 4.00 4.61
C LEU A 112 -31.27 3.84 3.87
N LYS A 113 -32.30 4.57 4.29
CA LYS A 113 -33.61 4.57 3.66
C LYS A 113 -33.60 5.41 2.39
N SER A 114 -33.10 6.65 2.45
CA SER A 114 -33.00 7.51 1.25
C SER A 114 -31.78 7.22 0.39
N TRP A 115 -30.82 6.44 0.91
CA TRP A 115 -29.57 6.04 0.25
C TRP A 115 -28.70 7.23 -0.16
N LYS A 116 -28.49 8.15 0.78
CA LYS A 116 -27.76 9.40 0.55
C LYS A 116 -26.89 9.74 1.75
N VAL A 117 -25.74 10.35 1.47
CA VAL A 117 -24.98 11.07 2.49
C VAL A 117 -25.86 12.21 3.01
N GLN A 118 -26.25 12.10 4.28
CA GLN A 118 -27.11 13.06 4.96
C GLN A 118 -26.29 14.18 5.60
N GLN A 119 -25.11 13.85 6.16
CA GLN A 119 -24.28 14.80 6.89
C GLN A 119 -22.80 14.43 6.76
N LEU A 120 -21.95 15.46 6.64
CA LEU A 120 -20.51 15.36 6.76
C LEU A 120 -20.05 16.21 7.95
N VAL A 121 -19.08 15.70 8.71
CA VAL A 121 -18.47 16.42 9.83
C VAL A 121 -16.97 16.54 9.57
N SER A 122 -16.44 17.75 9.76
CA SER A 122 -15.03 18.04 9.59
C SER A 122 -14.53 19.19 10.48
N SER A 123 -13.23 19.44 10.40
CA SER A 123 -12.55 20.58 11.01
C SER A 123 -12.72 21.89 10.23
N ALA A 124 -13.30 21.85 9.02
CA ALA A 124 -13.51 23.01 8.19
C ALA A 124 -14.46 24.02 8.86
N ALA A 125 -14.22 25.32 8.64
CA ALA A 125 -15.04 26.38 9.21
C ALA A 125 -16.52 26.32 8.77
N SER A 126 -16.79 25.70 7.62
CA SER A 126 -18.14 25.51 7.07
C SER A 126 -18.87 24.29 7.65
N SER A 127 -18.21 23.43 8.42
CA SER A 127 -18.81 22.21 8.96
C SER A 127 -19.74 22.51 10.14
N VAL A 128 -20.91 21.86 10.19
CA VAL A 128 -21.86 21.94 11.30
C VAL A 128 -22.41 20.54 11.62
N PRO A 129 -22.01 19.91 12.75
CA PRO A 129 -21.06 20.40 13.74
C PRO A 129 -19.63 20.48 13.19
N ARG A 130 -18.78 21.25 13.87
CA ARG A 130 -17.34 21.37 13.59
C ARG A 130 -16.54 20.67 14.69
N ILE A 131 -15.49 19.94 14.29
CA ILE A 131 -14.55 19.29 15.21
C ILE A 131 -13.15 19.94 15.13
N SER A 132 -12.23 19.55 16.01
CA SER A 132 -10.90 20.16 16.12
C SER A 132 -9.90 19.72 15.04
N GLY A 133 -10.04 18.51 14.51
CA GLY A 133 -9.16 17.90 13.52
C GLY A 133 -9.92 16.85 12.71
N ASN A 134 -9.35 16.41 11.60
CA ASN A 134 -9.95 15.37 10.76
C ASN A 134 -9.36 13.98 11.01
N ASP A 135 -8.52 13.85 12.03
CA ASP A 135 -7.97 12.57 12.48
C ASP A 135 -9.09 11.62 12.95
N VAL A 136 -8.98 10.35 12.59
CA VAL A 136 -9.87 9.20 12.79
C VAL A 136 -9.06 7.91 12.99
N GLY A 137 -9.53 7.06 13.90
CA GLY A 137 -8.95 5.73 14.10
C GLY A 137 -9.23 4.74 12.96
N GLN A 138 -8.61 3.56 13.05
CA GLN A 138 -8.79 2.44 12.09
C GLN A 138 -10.18 1.77 12.18
N GLU A 139 -10.91 2.01 13.28
CA GLU A 139 -12.21 1.39 13.57
C GLU A 139 -13.39 2.37 13.44
N GLY A 140 -14.59 1.80 13.40
CA GLY A 140 -15.82 2.50 13.09
C GLY A 140 -16.30 3.41 14.23
N PRO A 141 -17.13 4.43 13.93
CA PRO A 141 -17.82 5.17 14.98
C PRO A 141 -18.77 4.25 15.75
N THR A 142 -18.84 4.32 17.08
CA THR A 142 -19.70 3.43 17.89
C THR A 142 -20.95 4.16 18.40
N TYR A 143 -22.14 3.62 18.12
CA TYR A 143 -23.40 4.10 18.70
C TYR A 143 -23.60 3.59 20.13
N SER A 144 -24.17 4.42 21.01
CA SER A 144 -24.68 3.94 22.30
C SER A 144 -25.84 2.94 22.07
N PRO A 145 -26.10 2.00 23.00
CA PRO A 145 -27.17 1.01 22.83
C PRO A 145 -28.57 1.61 22.64
N ASP A 146 -28.81 2.81 23.18
CA ASP A 146 -30.07 3.55 23.01
C ASP A 146 -30.11 4.44 21.76
N GLY A 147 -29.03 4.45 20.97
CA GLY A 147 -28.90 5.21 19.72
C GLY A 147 -28.77 6.72 19.90
N LYS A 148 -28.57 7.24 21.12
CA LYS A 148 -28.55 8.69 21.39
C LYS A 148 -27.16 9.31 21.36
N GLN A 149 -26.10 8.51 21.38
CA GLN A 149 -24.72 8.97 21.29
C GLN A 149 -24.02 8.25 20.15
N LEU A 150 -23.05 8.94 19.54
CA LEU A 150 -22.10 8.37 18.59
C LEU A 150 -20.69 8.77 19.01
N TRP A 151 -19.77 7.81 19.09
CA TRP A 151 -18.37 8.04 19.46
C TRP A 151 -17.48 7.79 18.26
N LEU A 152 -16.80 8.81 17.77
CA LEU A 152 -15.81 8.72 16.69
C LEU A 152 -14.42 8.60 17.31
N GLY A 153 -13.72 7.50 17.03
CA GLY A 153 -12.33 7.30 17.45
C GLY A 153 -11.41 8.33 16.78
N ARG A 154 -10.50 8.90 17.56
CA ARG A 154 -9.57 9.98 17.16
C ARG A 154 -8.23 9.83 17.85
N THR A 155 -7.24 10.61 17.43
CA THR A 155 -5.98 10.66 18.18
C THR A 155 -6.22 11.22 19.57
N ASP A 156 -5.62 10.54 20.56
CA ASP A 156 -5.75 10.81 21.98
C ASP A 156 -7.19 10.69 22.56
N GLY A 157 -8.07 9.90 21.94
CA GLY A 157 -9.37 9.54 22.52
C GLY A 157 -10.52 9.51 21.52
N TYR A 158 -11.68 10.07 21.90
CA TYR A 158 -12.87 10.06 21.05
C TYR A 158 -13.51 11.44 20.94
N THR A 159 -14.19 11.71 19.84
CA THR A 159 -15.24 12.74 19.80
C THR A 159 -16.61 12.09 19.95
N ARG A 160 -17.30 12.45 21.03
CA ARG A 160 -18.70 12.05 21.27
C ARG A 160 -19.67 13.07 20.70
N PHE A 161 -20.69 12.59 20.02
CA PHE A 161 -21.81 13.39 19.51
C PHE A 161 -23.12 12.96 20.18
N SER A 162 -24.07 13.89 20.24
CA SER A 162 -25.49 13.56 20.40
C SER A 162 -26.08 13.19 19.05
N VAL A 163 -26.94 12.17 19.01
CA VAL A 163 -27.67 11.74 17.81
C VAL A 163 -29.10 12.26 17.89
N ASN A 164 -29.50 13.05 16.90
CA ASN A 164 -30.84 13.61 16.78
C ASN A 164 -31.84 12.54 16.31
N PRO A 165 -33.15 12.75 16.49
CA PRO A 165 -34.18 11.81 16.03
C PRO A 165 -34.17 11.54 14.51
N ASP A 166 -33.59 12.45 13.71
CA ASP A 166 -33.41 12.29 12.27
C ASP A 166 -32.10 11.59 11.88
N GLY A 167 -31.33 11.09 12.86
CA GLY A 167 -30.03 10.44 12.64
C GLY A 167 -28.84 11.39 12.51
N SER A 168 -29.05 12.70 12.36
CA SER A 168 -27.96 13.66 12.31
C SER A 168 -27.24 13.79 13.66
N VAL A 169 -25.95 14.13 13.61
CA VAL A 169 -25.12 14.31 14.80
C VAL A 169 -24.96 15.80 15.14
N ALA A 170 -24.86 16.10 16.44
CA ALA A 170 -24.67 17.43 16.98
C ALA A 170 -23.86 17.42 18.29
N GLY A 171 -23.44 18.61 18.74
CA GLY A 171 -22.81 18.80 20.04
C GLY A 171 -21.55 17.94 20.28
N PRO A 172 -20.50 18.09 19.44
CA PRO A 172 -19.26 17.33 19.61
C PRO A 172 -18.61 17.64 20.96
N VAL A 173 -18.20 16.60 21.68
CA VAL A 173 -17.47 16.68 22.95
C VAL A 173 -16.23 15.80 22.85
N ASN A 174 -15.05 16.38 23.11
CA ASN A 174 -13.81 15.62 23.15
C ASN A 174 -13.73 14.79 24.44
N ILE A 175 -13.38 13.51 24.32
CA ILE A 175 -13.19 12.55 25.40
C ILE A 175 -11.73 12.09 25.38
N PRO A 176 -10.85 12.74 26.15
CA PRO A 176 -9.42 12.47 26.06
C PRO A 176 -9.03 11.19 26.80
N ILE A 177 -8.12 10.42 26.21
CA ILE A 177 -7.37 9.35 26.86
C ILE A 177 -5.90 9.79 26.94
N PRO A 178 -5.27 9.80 28.13
CA PRO A 178 -3.90 10.26 28.25
C PRO A 178 -2.90 9.44 27.44
N ALA A 179 -1.96 10.14 26.79
CA ALA A 179 -0.75 9.55 26.21
C ALA A 179 0.08 8.79 27.27
N ASP A 180 0.85 7.80 26.83
CA ASP A 180 1.81 7.05 27.66
C ASP A 180 3.24 7.33 27.19
N GLY A 181 3.88 8.32 27.81
CA GLY A 181 5.15 8.84 27.34
C GLY A 181 5.01 9.42 25.93
N PRO A 182 5.81 8.98 24.94
CA PRO A 182 5.72 9.45 23.56
C PRO A 182 4.58 8.78 22.76
N ARG A 183 3.86 7.81 23.32
CA ARG A 183 2.82 7.06 22.60
C ARG A 183 1.45 7.72 22.78
N HIS A 184 0.92 8.27 21.69
CA HIS A 184 -0.45 8.79 21.67
C HIS A 184 -1.47 7.69 22.00
N ALA A 185 -2.62 8.08 22.55
CA ALA A 185 -3.72 7.16 22.79
C ALA A 185 -4.53 6.96 21.50
N LEU A 186 -3.92 6.29 20.52
CA LEU A 186 -4.58 5.91 19.27
C LEU A 186 -5.62 4.84 19.60
N VAL A 187 -6.90 5.17 19.45
CA VAL A 187 -8.00 4.30 19.84
C VAL A 187 -8.47 3.43 18.67
N GLY A 188 -8.83 2.19 18.98
CA GLY A 188 -9.56 1.28 18.08
C GLY A 188 -11.06 1.32 18.37
N GLU A 189 -11.71 0.14 18.36
CA GLU A 189 -13.15 0.02 18.59
C GLU A 189 -13.52 0.46 20.02
N ALA A 190 -14.67 1.12 20.14
CA ALA A 190 -15.34 1.35 21.42
C ALA A 190 -16.50 0.37 21.61
N VAL A 191 -16.67 -0.18 22.81
CA VAL A 191 -17.80 -1.06 23.14
C VAL A 191 -18.52 -0.57 24.36
N PHE A 192 -19.81 -0.27 24.23
CA PHE A 192 -20.66 0.06 25.37
C PHE A 192 -21.00 -1.18 26.20
N SER A 193 -21.03 -1.02 27.52
CA SER A 193 -21.71 -1.97 28.40
C SER A 193 -23.21 -2.05 28.05
N PRO A 194 -23.90 -3.17 28.34
CA PRO A 194 -25.30 -3.33 27.98
C PRO A 194 -26.25 -2.27 28.58
N ASP A 195 -25.88 -1.66 29.71
CA ASP A 195 -26.63 -0.57 30.34
C ASP A 195 -26.23 0.83 29.83
N GLY A 196 -25.22 0.92 28.95
CA GLY A 196 -24.71 2.17 28.39
C GLY A 196 -23.89 3.04 29.35
N ALA A 197 -23.59 2.57 30.57
CA ALA A 197 -22.91 3.36 31.58
C ALA A 197 -21.38 3.38 31.43
N THR A 198 -20.79 2.35 30.81
CA THR A 198 -19.35 2.21 30.59
C THR A 198 -19.06 2.08 29.10
N VAL A 199 -18.00 2.73 28.63
CA VAL A 199 -17.43 2.51 27.30
C VAL A 199 -16.06 1.86 27.48
N TYR A 200 -15.86 0.66 26.94
CA TYR A 200 -14.56 0.05 26.83
C TYR A 200 -13.89 0.56 25.55
N SER A 201 -12.61 0.92 25.60
CA SER A 201 -11.83 1.34 24.42
C SER A 201 -10.60 0.48 24.27
N ALA A 202 -10.39 -0.08 23.08
CA ALA A 202 -9.07 -0.52 22.67
C ALA A 202 -8.18 0.72 22.48
N VAL A 203 -6.99 0.71 23.07
CA VAL A 203 -6.00 1.79 22.91
C VAL A 203 -4.80 1.19 22.19
N ASN A 204 -4.94 1.09 20.88
CA ASN A 204 -4.00 0.47 19.95
C ASN A 204 -2.56 0.97 20.18
N GLY A 205 -2.38 2.29 20.25
CA GLY A 205 -1.08 2.95 20.47
C GLY A 205 -0.36 2.56 21.77
N GLN A 206 -1.06 2.00 22.75
CA GLN A 206 -0.57 1.79 24.11
C GLN A 206 -0.71 0.35 24.61
N ASN A 207 -1.12 -0.59 23.75
CA ASN A 207 -1.25 -2.02 24.06
C ASN A 207 -2.13 -2.29 25.31
N ARG A 208 -3.23 -1.54 25.43
CA ARG A 208 -4.15 -1.63 26.58
C ARG A 208 -5.62 -1.48 26.17
N VAL A 209 -6.50 -1.89 27.08
CA VAL A 209 -7.92 -1.54 27.06
C VAL A 209 -8.22 -0.66 28.27
N VAL A 210 -9.03 0.38 28.10
CA VAL A 210 -9.53 1.22 29.19
C VAL A 210 -11.04 1.12 29.31
N ALA A 211 -11.56 1.24 30.54
CA ALA A 211 -12.98 1.45 30.80
C ALA A 211 -13.22 2.92 31.15
N LEU A 212 -14.09 3.56 30.40
CA LEU A 212 -14.49 4.96 30.54
C LEU A 212 -15.89 5.03 31.12
N ASP A 213 -16.13 6.00 32.00
CA ASP A 213 -17.49 6.41 32.35
C ASP A 213 -18.14 7.08 31.12
N ALA A 214 -19.26 6.55 30.62
CA ALA A 214 -19.86 7.02 29.36
C ALA A 214 -20.37 8.47 29.45
N ALA A 215 -20.75 8.95 30.64
CA ALA A 215 -21.27 10.29 30.83
C ALA A 215 -20.14 11.33 30.88
N THR A 216 -19.08 11.04 31.64
CA THR A 216 -18.00 11.99 31.96
C THR A 216 -16.74 11.80 31.12
N GLY A 217 -16.56 10.62 30.50
CA GLY A 217 -15.34 10.28 29.76
C GLY A 217 -14.14 9.91 30.64
N VAL A 218 -14.32 9.82 31.97
CA VAL A 218 -13.22 9.54 32.90
C VAL A 218 -12.80 8.07 32.81
N VAL A 219 -11.50 7.83 32.68
CA VAL A 219 -10.90 6.49 32.79
C VAL A 219 -11.09 5.96 34.21
N GLN A 220 -11.90 4.92 34.34
CA GLN A 220 -12.15 4.21 35.60
C GLN A 220 -11.18 3.04 35.80
N ARG A 221 -10.72 2.43 34.70
CA ARG A 221 -9.88 1.24 34.74
C ARG A 221 -9.04 1.06 33.48
N SER A 222 -7.94 0.31 33.60
CA SER A 222 -7.04 -0.04 32.50
C SER A 222 -6.58 -1.51 32.64
N TRP A 223 -6.43 -2.20 31.51
CA TRP A 223 -5.87 -3.55 31.41
C TRP A 223 -4.81 -3.60 30.32
N THR A 224 -3.64 -4.17 30.59
CA THR A 224 -2.67 -4.50 29.55
C THR A 224 -3.17 -5.70 28.74
N VAL A 225 -3.07 -5.61 27.41
CA VAL A 225 -3.48 -6.67 26.47
C VAL A 225 -2.31 -7.01 25.54
N GLY A 226 -2.60 -7.64 24.39
CA GLY A 226 -1.59 -7.88 23.36
C GLY A 226 -1.14 -6.60 22.65
N ASN A 227 -0.29 -6.76 21.64
CA ASN A 227 0.25 -5.66 20.86
C ASN A 227 -0.77 -5.19 19.81
N ALA A 228 -0.90 -3.87 19.65
CA ALA A 228 -1.83 -3.23 18.72
C ALA A 228 -3.28 -3.78 18.85
N PRO A 229 -3.95 -3.56 20.00
CA PRO A 229 -5.35 -3.93 20.14
C PRO A 229 -6.22 -3.08 19.23
N ARG A 230 -7.10 -3.71 18.45
CA ARG A 230 -7.89 -3.04 17.40
C ARG A 230 -9.39 -3.11 17.66
N ASP A 231 -10.01 -4.26 17.42
CA ASP A 231 -11.45 -4.47 17.60
C ASP A 231 -11.78 -5.11 18.95
N MET A 232 -13.02 -4.96 19.41
CA MET A 232 -13.54 -5.53 20.65
C MET A 232 -14.99 -5.99 20.55
N VAL A 233 -15.29 -7.11 21.21
CA VAL A 233 -16.68 -7.59 21.36
C VAL A 233 -16.95 -8.04 22.78
N GLN A 234 -18.02 -7.54 23.38
CA GLN A 234 -18.51 -8.02 24.67
C GLN A 234 -19.46 -9.22 24.48
N VAL A 235 -19.15 -10.35 25.11
CA VAL A 235 -20.05 -11.52 25.15
C VAL A 235 -20.28 -11.94 26.60
N GLY A 236 -21.49 -11.68 27.09
CA GLY A 236 -21.85 -11.92 28.48
C GLY A 236 -20.98 -11.10 29.44
N GLY A 237 -20.28 -11.78 30.36
CA GLY A 237 -19.38 -11.14 31.33
C GLY A 237 -17.93 -11.01 30.87
N LYS A 238 -17.64 -11.18 29.58
CA LYS A 238 -16.28 -11.13 29.03
C LYS A 238 -16.19 -10.10 27.92
N LEU A 239 -15.04 -9.44 27.84
CA LEU A 239 -14.64 -8.60 26.72
C LEU A 239 -13.52 -9.32 25.96
N TYR A 240 -13.72 -9.54 24.68
CA TYR A 240 -12.73 -10.09 23.75
C TYR A 240 -12.11 -8.94 22.96
N VAL A 241 -10.80 -8.99 22.75
CA VAL A 241 -10.02 -7.90 22.13
C VAL A 241 -9.08 -8.51 21.10
N SER A 242 -9.16 -8.11 19.84
CA SER A 242 -8.22 -8.54 18.80
C SER A 242 -6.90 -7.79 18.98
N ASN A 243 -5.76 -8.45 18.74
CA ASN A 243 -4.43 -7.85 18.85
C ASN A 243 -3.63 -8.18 17.59
N GLU A 244 -3.47 -7.21 16.69
CA GLU A 244 -2.91 -7.40 15.34
C GLU A 244 -1.46 -7.89 15.41
N GLY A 245 -0.65 -7.29 16.28
CA GLY A 245 0.73 -7.70 16.56
C GLY A 245 0.84 -8.89 17.52
N GLY A 246 -0.29 -9.49 17.90
CA GLY A 246 -0.38 -10.66 18.75
C GLY A 246 0.10 -10.42 20.17
N ARG A 247 0.91 -11.34 20.69
CA ARG A 247 1.37 -11.28 22.09
C ARG A 247 2.64 -10.44 22.24
N PRO A 248 2.93 -9.91 23.44
CA PRO A 248 4.23 -9.32 23.74
C PRO A 248 5.38 -10.28 23.42
N ALA A 249 6.49 -9.70 22.96
CA ALA A 249 7.71 -10.44 22.67
C ALA A 249 8.32 -11.05 23.93
N ARG A 250 8.91 -12.24 23.78
CA ARG A 250 9.66 -12.91 24.84
C ARG A 250 11.15 -12.61 24.69
N PRO A 251 11.93 -12.65 25.79
CA PRO A 251 13.38 -12.48 25.70
C PRO A 251 14.03 -13.44 24.70
N GLY A 252 14.82 -12.90 23.77
CA GLY A 252 15.55 -13.66 22.75
C GLY A 252 14.78 -13.97 21.47
N GLU A 253 13.52 -13.53 21.34
CA GLU A 253 12.81 -13.58 20.06
C GLU A 253 13.33 -12.51 19.10
N THR A 254 13.32 -12.79 17.80
CA THR A 254 13.49 -11.76 16.78
C THR A 254 12.28 -10.84 16.83
N THR A 255 12.54 -9.53 16.80
CA THR A 255 11.52 -8.50 16.80
C THR A 255 11.83 -7.44 15.77
N ILE A 256 10.77 -6.82 15.27
CA ILE A 256 10.82 -5.56 14.51
C ILE A 256 9.92 -4.57 15.27
N ASN A 257 10.23 -3.28 15.16
CA ASN A 257 9.43 -2.24 15.76
C ASN A 257 8.01 -2.21 15.16
N SER A 258 7.05 -1.72 15.94
CA SER A 258 5.76 -1.20 15.49
C SER A 258 5.32 -0.19 16.54
N TYR A 259 5.36 1.09 16.21
CA TYR A 259 5.05 2.21 17.13
C TYR A 259 5.67 2.07 18.53
N ASN A 260 7.00 2.04 18.59
CA ASN A 260 7.77 1.88 19.83
C ASN A 260 7.49 0.59 20.62
N THR A 261 6.87 -0.41 19.97
CA THR A 261 6.62 -1.75 20.52
C THR A 261 7.45 -2.78 19.76
N GLN A 262 8.19 -3.63 20.48
CA GLN A 262 8.91 -4.74 19.86
C GLN A 262 7.94 -5.90 19.62
N VAL A 263 7.62 -6.14 18.34
CA VAL A 263 6.65 -7.16 17.91
C VAL A 263 7.41 -8.42 17.46
N PRO A 264 7.01 -9.63 17.88
CA PRO A 264 7.59 -10.87 17.37
C PRO A 264 7.49 -10.98 15.86
N ALA A 265 8.63 -10.96 15.18
CA ALA A 265 8.70 -10.90 13.72
C ALA A 265 9.66 -11.94 13.15
N ASP A 266 9.38 -12.39 11.93
CA ASP A 266 10.24 -13.32 11.21
C ASP A 266 11.45 -12.56 10.63
N PRO A 267 12.69 -13.02 10.88
CA PRO A 267 13.90 -12.31 10.42
C PRO A 267 14.07 -12.31 8.89
N VAL A 268 13.35 -13.17 8.17
CA VAL A 268 13.41 -13.26 6.72
C VAL A 268 12.35 -12.36 6.09
N THR A 269 11.09 -12.51 6.50
CA THR A 269 9.95 -11.82 5.88
C THR A 269 9.56 -10.52 6.56
N GLY A 270 10.13 -10.19 7.72
CA GLY A 270 9.75 -9.01 8.50
C GLY A 270 8.35 -9.04 9.11
N ALA A 271 7.52 -10.00 8.72
CA ALA A 271 6.12 -10.13 9.14
C ALA A 271 5.97 -10.61 10.58
N THR A 272 4.85 -10.21 11.19
CA THR A 272 4.48 -10.70 12.52
C THR A 272 4.35 -12.23 12.56
N THR A 273 4.71 -12.82 13.70
CA THR A 273 4.69 -14.29 13.88
C THR A 273 3.65 -14.77 14.88
N THR A 274 2.88 -13.86 15.47
CA THR A 274 1.83 -14.18 16.43
C THR A 274 0.60 -13.32 16.19
N GLY A 275 -0.59 -13.89 16.36
CA GLY A 275 -1.84 -13.15 16.49
C GLY A 275 -2.69 -13.75 17.62
N THR A 276 -3.35 -12.88 18.38
CA THR A 276 -4.06 -13.31 19.60
C THR A 276 -5.33 -12.51 19.85
N VAL A 277 -6.30 -13.15 20.51
CA VAL A 277 -7.44 -12.47 21.15
C VAL A 277 -7.24 -12.46 22.66
N SER A 278 -7.24 -11.27 23.27
CA SER A 278 -7.23 -11.11 24.72
C SER A 278 -8.64 -11.24 25.28
N VAL A 279 -8.77 -11.80 26.49
CA VAL A 279 -10.05 -12.01 27.17
C VAL A 279 -9.99 -11.42 28.58
N ILE A 280 -10.83 -10.42 28.81
CA ILE A 280 -10.99 -9.74 30.10
C ILE A 280 -12.29 -10.25 30.74
N ASP A 281 -12.21 -10.78 31.97
CA ASP A 281 -13.38 -11.17 32.76
C ASP A 281 -13.91 -9.95 33.52
N LEU A 282 -15.01 -9.36 33.03
CA LEU A 282 -15.62 -8.17 33.60
C LEU A 282 -16.23 -8.43 34.99
N LYS A 283 -16.48 -9.69 35.36
CA LYS A 283 -16.93 -10.07 36.72
C LYS A 283 -15.78 -10.24 37.69
N LYS A 284 -14.56 -10.41 37.19
CA LYS A 284 -13.32 -10.51 37.98
C LYS A 284 -12.29 -9.57 37.39
N PRO A 285 -12.53 -8.25 37.45
CA PRO A 285 -11.76 -7.29 36.68
C PRO A 285 -10.29 -7.18 37.14
N ASP A 286 -9.96 -7.66 38.35
CA ASP A 286 -8.59 -7.79 38.87
C ASP A 286 -7.86 -9.07 38.44
N ALA A 287 -8.55 -10.03 37.82
CA ALA A 287 -7.92 -11.23 37.31
C ALA A 287 -7.01 -10.91 36.12
N ALA A 288 -5.95 -11.70 35.95
CA ALA A 288 -5.06 -11.57 34.81
C ALA A 288 -5.82 -11.76 33.50
N VAL A 289 -5.57 -10.87 32.54
CA VAL A 289 -6.07 -11.01 31.18
C VAL A 289 -5.53 -12.30 30.58
N THR A 290 -6.42 -13.10 29.98
CA THR A 290 -6.02 -14.34 29.30
C THR A 290 -5.94 -14.12 27.80
N SER A 291 -5.33 -15.05 27.07
CA SER A 291 -5.09 -14.91 25.63
C SER A 291 -5.41 -16.21 24.90
N ILE A 292 -6.00 -16.08 23.71
CA ILE A 292 -6.34 -17.15 22.78
C ILE A 292 -5.50 -16.92 21.52
N ASN A 293 -4.74 -17.92 21.09
CA ASN A 293 -4.02 -17.86 19.82
C ASN A 293 -5.00 -18.00 18.65
N VAL A 294 -4.84 -17.15 17.64
CA VAL A 294 -5.60 -17.16 16.38
C VAL A 294 -4.63 -17.00 15.20
N GLY A 295 -5.14 -16.70 14.01
CA GLY A 295 -4.32 -16.35 12.84
C GLY A 295 -3.57 -15.03 13.03
N LEU A 296 -2.78 -14.64 12.04
CA LEU A 296 -2.00 -13.39 12.08
C LEU A 296 -2.88 -12.22 11.68
N HIS A 297 -2.62 -11.07 12.30
CA HIS A 297 -3.40 -9.83 12.16
C HIS A 297 -4.90 -10.09 12.38
N PRO A 298 -5.30 -10.52 13.59
CA PRO A 298 -6.71 -10.55 13.93
C PRO A 298 -7.25 -9.12 13.91
N THR A 299 -8.11 -8.83 12.93
CA THR A 299 -8.62 -7.49 12.64
C THR A 299 -10.01 -7.34 13.23
N ALA A 300 -11.04 -7.85 12.55
CA ALA A 300 -12.43 -7.72 12.97
C ALA A 300 -12.98 -8.94 13.72
N MET A 301 -13.98 -8.71 14.55
CA MET A 301 -14.63 -9.68 15.40
C MET A 301 -16.15 -9.53 15.38
N TYR A 302 -16.85 -10.67 15.31
CA TYR A 302 -18.31 -10.70 15.39
C TYR A 302 -18.79 -11.87 16.23
N ALA A 303 -19.70 -11.63 17.18
CA ALA A 303 -20.22 -12.68 18.05
C ALA A 303 -21.72 -12.94 17.82
N LYS A 304 -22.06 -14.20 17.49
CA LYS A 304 -23.46 -14.64 17.37
C LYS A 304 -23.57 -16.16 17.51
N LYS A 305 -24.71 -16.65 18.02
CA LYS A 305 -25.01 -18.09 18.19
C LYS A 305 -23.90 -18.88 18.93
N GLY A 306 -23.30 -18.28 19.96
CA GLY A 306 -22.26 -18.92 20.80
C GLY A 306 -20.88 -19.05 20.17
N ALA A 307 -20.66 -18.44 19.00
CA ALA A 307 -19.36 -18.24 18.37
C ALA A 307 -18.94 -16.77 18.46
N LEU A 308 -17.62 -16.57 18.52
CA LEU A 308 -16.92 -15.35 18.16
C LEU A 308 -16.12 -15.68 16.89
N PHE A 309 -16.41 -14.99 15.79
CA PHE A 309 -15.65 -15.04 14.55
C PHE A 309 -14.56 -13.98 14.61
N VAL A 310 -13.34 -14.31 14.20
CA VAL A 310 -12.18 -13.42 14.20
C VAL A 310 -11.54 -13.50 12.83
N THR A 311 -11.60 -12.42 12.05
CA THR A 311 -10.93 -12.36 10.75
C THR A 311 -9.44 -12.18 10.95
N ASN A 312 -8.61 -12.93 10.22
CA ASN A 312 -7.16 -12.90 10.33
C ASN A 312 -6.59 -12.51 8.96
N THR A 313 -6.31 -11.22 8.76
CA THR A 313 -6.06 -10.63 7.44
C THR A 313 -4.78 -11.18 6.82
N ALA A 314 -3.70 -11.25 7.60
CA ALA A 314 -2.41 -11.76 7.15
C ALA A 314 -2.40 -13.29 6.94
N THR A 315 -3.12 -14.09 7.74
CA THR A 315 -3.22 -15.55 7.47
C THR A 315 -4.24 -15.93 6.43
N ASN A 316 -5.21 -15.06 6.13
CA ASN A 316 -6.28 -15.27 5.15
C ASN A 316 -7.26 -16.38 5.58
N ASP A 317 -7.75 -16.25 6.82
CA ASP A 317 -8.74 -17.15 7.41
C ASP A 317 -9.62 -16.44 8.45
N VAL A 318 -10.67 -17.13 8.90
CA VAL A 318 -11.50 -16.72 10.04
C VAL A 318 -11.42 -17.78 11.14
N SER A 319 -10.96 -17.38 12.33
CA SER A 319 -10.94 -18.22 13.53
C SER A 319 -12.32 -18.19 14.20
N VAL A 320 -12.87 -19.36 14.53
CA VAL A 320 -14.16 -19.51 15.22
C VAL A 320 -13.91 -19.95 16.66
N ILE A 321 -14.12 -19.03 17.60
CA ILE A 321 -13.97 -19.27 19.04
C ILE A 321 -15.33 -19.62 19.64
N ARG A 322 -15.41 -20.75 20.34
CA ARG A 322 -16.59 -21.09 21.14
C ARG A 322 -16.54 -20.32 22.47
N THR A 323 -17.44 -19.36 22.65
CA THR A 323 -17.42 -18.42 23.79
C THR A 323 -17.72 -19.07 25.14
N ALA A 324 -18.34 -20.27 25.13
CA ALA A 324 -18.60 -21.05 26.34
C ALA A 324 -17.31 -21.52 27.05
N ASN A 325 -16.20 -21.69 26.33
CA ASN A 325 -14.96 -22.22 26.90
C ASN A 325 -13.66 -21.64 26.28
N ASP A 326 -13.76 -20.57 25.51
CA ASP A 326 -12.63 -19.81 24.96
C ASP A 326 -11.65 -20.66 24.14
N LYS A 327 -12.20 -21.54 23.29
CA LYS A 327 -11.40 -22.38 22.39
C LYS A 327 -11.75 -22.08 20.95
N VAL A 328 -10.71 -21.90 20.12
CA VAL A 328 -10.83 -22.00 18.66
C VAL A 328 -11.26 -23.44 18.35
N VAL A 329 -12.44 -23.58 17.77
CA VAL A 329 -13.07 -24.87 17.43
C VAL A 329 -13.07 -25.12 15.92
N GLN A 330 -12.85 -24.07 15.13
CA GLN A 330 -12.78 -24.14 13.68
C GLN A 330 -11.95 -22.97 13.13
N THR A 331 -11.30 -23.17 11.98
CA THR A 331 -10.66 -22.13 11.18
C THR A 331 -11.21 -22.24 9.76
N ILE A 332 -11.77 -21.15 9.24
CA ILE A 332 -12.41 -21.08 7.92
C ILE A 332 -11.42 -20.45 6.95
N ALA A 333 -11.00 -21.18 5.92
CA ALA A 333 -10.16 -20.60 4.87
C ALA A 333 -10.97 -19.60 4.02
N THR A 334 -10.38 -18.45 3.74
CA THR A 334 -10.96 -17.38 2.91
C THR A 334 -10.16 -17.19 1.60
N GLN A 335 -9.66 -18.30 1.06
CA GLN A 335 -8.81 -18.36 -0.14
C GLN A 335 -9.59 -19.02 -1.29
N PRO A 336 -10.52 -18.30 -1.95
CA PRO A 336 -11.40 -18.90 -2.97
C PRO A 336 -10.64 -19.36 -4.23
N TRP A 337 -9.46 -18.80 -4.51
CA TRP A 337 -8.64 -19.17 -5.65
C TRP A 337 -7.37 -19.93 -5.19
N PRO A 338 -7.13 -21.16 -5.67
CA PRO A 338 -6.08 -22.01 -5.10
C PRO A 338 -4.65 -21.69 -5.58
N GLU A 339 -4.48 -20.81 -6.56
CA GLU A 339 -3.15 -20.47 -7.10
C GLU A 339 -2.34 -19.54 -6.17
N ALA A 340 -3.00 -18.89 -5.20
CA ALA A 340 -2.37 -18.03 -4.20
C ALA A 340 -2.91 -18.32 -2.79
N SER A 341 -2.10 -18.05 -1.77
CA SER A 341 -2.43 -18.31 -0.35
C SER A 341 -2.31 -17.08 0.57
N VAL A 342 -1.99 -15.93 -0.01
CA VAL A 342 -1.79 -14.64 0.66
C VAL A 342 -2.54 -13.56 -0.14
N GLY A 343 -2.95 -12.48 0.54
CA GLY A 343 -3.50 -11.28 -0.07
C GLY A 343 -4.99 -11.34 -0.42
N TYR A 344 -5.80 -12.19 0.22
CA TYR A 344 -7.28 -12.14 0.13
C TYR A 344 -7.90 -11.19 1.15
N GLU A 345 -7.23 -11.00 2.29
CA GLU A 345 -7.53 -9.96 3.30
C GLU A 345 -9.00 -10.02 3.78
N PRO A 346 -9.37 -11.02 4.61
CA PRO A 346 -10.68 -11.04 5.23
C PRO A 346 -10.81 -9.89 6.23
N ASP A 347 -11.51 -8.82 5.86
CA ASP A 347 -11.49 -7.57 6.66
C ASP A 347 -12.61 -7.56 7.70
N ALA A 348 -13.83 -7.89 7.29
CA ALA A 348 -15.00 -7.89 8.17
C ALA A 348 -15.85 -9.16 8.04
N VAL A 349 -16.67 -9.41 9.06
CA VAL A 349 -17.53 -10.60 9.13
C VAL A 349 -18.88 -10.29 9.80
N THR A 350 -19.96 -10.83 9.25
CA THR A 350 -21.28 -10.79 9.88
C THR A 350 -22.05 -12.10 9.69
N LEU A 351 -23.06 -12.37 10.54
CA LEU A 351 -23.91 -13.55 10.43
C LEU A 351 -25.38 -13.13 10.36
N THR A 352 -25.98 -13.37 9.20
CA THR A 352 -27.41 -13.19 8.95
C THR A 352 -28.26 -14.15 9.80
N ASP A 353 -29.53 -13.79 10.03
CA ASP A 353 -30.43 -14.60 10.88
C ASP A 353 -30.70 -15.99 10.31
N ASP A 354 -30.78 -16.10 8.98
CA ASP A 354 -31.00 -17.35 8.25
C ASP A 354 -29.74 -18.23 8.13
N GLY A 355 -28.63 -17.82 8.76
CA GLY A 355 -27.43 -18.64 8.91
C GLY A 355 -26.42 -18.52 7.78
N HIS A 356 -26.41 -17.42 7.02
CA HIS A 356 -25.27 -17.10 6.16
C HIS A 356 -24.23 -16.27 6.92
N LEU A 357 -23.03 -16.81 7.03
CA LEU A 357 -21.84 -16.09 7.42
C LEU A 357 -21.29 -15.37 6.18
N LEU A 358 -21.16 -14.06 6.27
CA LEU A 358 -20.66 -13.20 5.20
C LEU A 358 -19.30 -12.65 5.65
N VAL A 359 -18.28 -12.78 4.82
CA VAL A 359 -16.91 -12.31 5.09
C VAL A 359 -16.48 -11.45 3.92
N THR A 360 -16.12 -10.19 4.15
CA THR A 360 -15.52 -9.38 3.07
C THR A 360 -14.11 -9.86 2.79
N LEU A 361 -13.67 -9.76 1.54
CA LEU A 361 -12.31 -10.04 1.09
C LEU A 361 -11.81 -8.79 0.38
N GLY A 362 -11.08 -7.94 1.10
CA GLY A 362 -10.68 -6.59 0.67
C GLY A 362 -10.04 -6.61 -0.71
N ARG A 363 -8.92 -7.30 -0.81
CA ARG A 363 -8.14 -7.37 -2.05
C ARG A 363 -8.84 -8.14 -3.18
N ALA A 364 -9.84 -8.96 -2.89
CA ALA A 364 -10.62 -9.68 -3.91
C ALA A 364 -11.85 -8.90 -4.40
N ASN A 365 -12.17 -7.74 -3.81
CA ASN A 365 -13.36 -6.96 -4.09
C ASN A 365 -14.64 -7.82 -4.05
N ALA A 366 -14.80 -8.62 -2.99
CA ALA A 366 -15.89 -9.56 -2.88
C ALA A 366 -16.34 -9.83 -1.44
N VAL A 367 -17.58 -10.33 -1.31
CA VAL A 367 -18.08 -10.98 -0.10
C VAL A 367 -18.11 -12.48 -0.31
N ALA A 368 -17.35 -13.22 0.50
CA ALA A 368 -17.43 -14.67 0.61
C ALA A 368 -18.61 -15.09 1.50
N VAL A 369 -19.44 -15.98 0.97
CA VAL A 369 -20.66 -16.43 1.64
C VAL A 369 -20.53 -17.90 2.04
N TYR A 370 -20.85 -18.20 3.30
CA TYR A 370 -20.86 -19.55 3.86
C TYR A 370 -22.18 -19.83 4.58
N ARG A 371 -22.61 -21.10 4.63
CA ARG A 371 -23.66 -21.54 5.56
C ARG A 371 -23.04 -21.92 6.90
N TYR A 372 -23.61 -21.39 7.98
CA TYR A 372 -23.21 -21.61 9.36
C TYR A 372 -24.41 -22.02 10.23
N THR A 373 -24.22 -23.09 11.00
CA THR A 373 -25.23 -23.61 11.94
C THR A 373 -24.81 -23.39 13.39
N SER A 374 -23.64 -23.90 13.77
CA SER A 374 -23.11 -23.86 15.13
C SER A 374 -21.58 -23.84 15.13
N PRO A 375 -20.91 -23.46 16.24
CA PRO A 375 -19.46 -23.32 16.26
C PRO A 375 -18.69 -24.63 16.00
N GLN A 376 -19.34 -25.78 16.21
CA GLN A 376 -18.71 -27.10 16.08
C GLN A 376 -19.01 -27.78 14.73
N GLU A 377 -19.94 -27.23 13.95
CA GLU A 377 -20.27 -27.75 12.63
C GLU A 377 -19.48 -26.97 11.57
N PRO A 378 -18.69 -27.65 10.71
CA PRO A 378 -17.96 -26.98 9.65
C PRO A 378 -18.89 -26.14 8.78
N VAL A 379 -18.44 -24.93 8.43
CA VAL A 379 -19.17 -24.09 7.48
C VAL A 379 -19.11 -24.73 6.09
N SER A 380 -20.10 -24.45 5.26
CA SER A 380 -20.05 -24.81 3.83
C SER A 380 -20.00 -23.56 2.98
N PHE A 381 -19.01 -23.48 2.09
CA PHE A 381 -18.87 -22.37 1.15
C PHE A 381 -20.02 -22.38 0.14
N VAL A 382 -20.65 -21.22 -0.05
CA VAL A 382 -21.74 -21.02 -1.00
C VAL A 382 -21.22 -20.43 -2.29
N GLY A 383 -20.47 -19.31 -2.22
CA GLY A 383 -19.94 -18.59 -3.37
C GLY A 383 -19.48 -17.18 -3.00
N LEU A 384 -19.23 -16.35 -4.02
CA LEU A 384 -18.79 -14.96 -3.87
C LEU A 384 -19.80 -13.99 -4.48
N LEU A 385 -19.95 -12.81 -3.88
CA LEU A 385 -20.66 -11.67 -4.46
C LEU A 385 -19.66 -10.53 -4.72
N PRO A 386 -19.63 -9.90 -5.90
CA PRO A 386 -18.71 -8.80 -6.19
C PRO A 386 -19.10 -7.52 -5.43
N THR A 387 -18.10 -6.75 -5.04
CA THR A 387 -18.24 -5.43 -4.38
C THR A 387 -17.50 -4.37 -5.18
N ASP A 388 -17.39 -3.17 -4.58
CA ASP A 388 -16.46 -2.14 -5.04
C ASP A 388 -15.07 -2.36 -4.46
N TYR A 389 -14.17 -1.42 -4.73
CA TYR A 389 -12.76 -1.55 -4.43
C TYR A 389 -12.52 -1.54 -2.91
N PHE A 390 -11.98 -2.65 -2.40
CA PHE A 390 -11.54 -2.88 -1.02
C PHE A 390 -12.69 -2.84 0.03
N PRO A 391 -13.56 -3.87 0.10
CA PRO A 391 -14.62 -3.96 1.09
C PRO A 391 -14.09 -4.20 2.52
N ALA A 392 -14.04 -3.14 3.33
CA ALA A 392 -13.52 -3.18 4.70
C ALA A 392 -14.58 -3.50 5.75
N GLU A 393 -15.87 -3.23 5.50
CA GLU A 393 -16.94 -3.46 6.48
C GLU A 393 -18.17 -4.13 5.91
N ILE A 394 -18.89 -4.89 6.75
CA ILE A 394 -20.16 -5.53 6.39
C ILE A 394 -21.14 -5.62 7.55
N ALA A 395 -22.36 -5.12 7.33
CA ALA A 395 -23.43 -5.14 8.33
C ALA A 395 -24.79 -5.50 7.72
N THR A 396 -25.74 -5.86 8.58
CA THR A 396 -27.14 -6.05 8.20
C THR A 396 -28.00 -4.91 8.74
N ALA A 397 -28.80 -4.28 7.89
CA ALA A 397 -29.80 -3.27 8.24
C ALA A 397 -31.18 -3.75 7.81
N GLY A 398 -31.95 -4.30 8.76
CA GLY A 398 -33.20 -5.01 8.43
C GLY A 398 -32.93 -6.22 7.53
N ASN A 399 -33.46 -6.21 6.30
CA ASN A 399 -33.24 -7.27 5.31
C ASN A 399 -32.14 -6.93 4.28
N GLN A 400 -31.47 -5.78 4.43
CA GLN A 400 -30.37 -5.37 3.57
C GLN A 400 -29.05 -5.80 4.20
N VAL A 401 -28.13 -6.23 3.34
CA VAL A 401 -26.70 -6.23 3.62
C VAL A 401 -26.14 -4.91 3.09
N VAL A 402 -25.30 -4.27 3.89
CA VAL A 402 -24.56 -3.06 3.52
C VAL A 402 -23.07 -3.37 3.65
N VAL A 403 -22.31 -3.04 2.61
CA VAL A 403 -20.86 -3.21 2.55
C VAL A 403 -20.22 -1.83 2.37
N SER A 404 -19.21 -1.52 3.17
CA SER A 404 -18.42 -0.29 3.01
C SER A 404 -17.10 -0.61 2.32
N ASN A 405 -16.79 0.13 1.27
CA ASN A 405 -15.62 -0.09 0.44
C ASN A 405 -14.68 1.12 0.55
N THR A 406 -13.48 0.89 1.09
CA THR A 406 -12.50 1.91 1.47
C THR A 406 -12.01 2.71 0.27
N ARG A 407 -11.67 2.03 -0.83
CA ARG A 407 -11.13 2.62 -2.06
C ARG A 407 -12.22 2.96 -3.09
N GLY A 408 -13.46 2.55 -2.84
CA GLY A 408 -14.65 2.93 -3.61
C GLY A 408 -14.52 2.67 -5.10
N ILE A 409 -14.47 3.75 -5.88
CA ILE A 409 -14.33 3.71 -7.34
C ILE A 409 -13.00 4.29 -7.81
N ASP A 410 -11.98 4.22 -6.96
CA ASP A 410 -10.63 4.76 -7.19
C ASP A 410 -10.52 6.29 -7.02
N ALA A 411 -9.39 6.89 -7.43
CA ALA A 411 -9.10 8.33 -7.39
C ALA A 411 -9.92 9.19 -8.38
N ARG A 412 -11.25 9.12 -8.25
CA ARG A 412 -12.23 9.71 -9.19
C ARG A 412 -13.04 10.88 -8.61
N ARG A 413 -12.68 11.39 -7.44
CA ARG A 413 -13.29 12.59 -6.85
C ARG A 413 -13.03 13.78 -7.76
N THR A 414 -14.08 14.52 -8.10
CA THR A 414 -13.92 15.73 -8.92
C THR A 414 -13.46 16.90 -8.05
N THR A 415 -12.17 17.23 -8.11
CA THR A 415 -11.58 18.40 -7.42
C THR A 415 -11.26 19.54 -8.38
N THR A 416 -10.82 19.23 -9.59
CA THR A 416 -10.48 20.20 -10.65
C THR A 416 -10.85 19.65 -12.03
N SER A 417 -11.03 20.54 -13.02
CA SER A 417 -11.23 20.13 -14.41
C SER A 417 -9.91 19.90 -15.17
N ALA A 418 -8.77 20.18 -14.53
CA ALA A 418 -7.45 20.09 -15.15
C ALA A 418 -6.90 18.65 -15.22
N GLY A 419 -7.39 17.75 -14.37
CA GLY A 419 -6.92 16.37 -14.27
C GLY A 419 -7.33 15.77 -12.92
N HIS A 420 -6.66 14.68 -12.57
CA HIS A 420 -6.86 13.90 -11.36
C HIS A 420 -5.55 13.82 -10.57
N GLY A 421 -5.62 13.96 -9.25
CA GLY A 421 -4.52 13.66 -8.34
C GLY A 421 -4.75 12.32 -7.63
N THR A 422 -3.69 11.67 -7.16
CA THR A 422 -3.76 10.36 -6.48
C THR A 422 -4.63 10.41 -5.22
N HIS A 423 -4.68 11.57 -4.57
CA HIS A 423 -5.55 11.88 -3.42
C HIS A 423 -6.99 12.22 -3.79
N ASP A 424 -7.41 12.19 -5.06
CA ASP A 424 -8.82 12.30 -5.47
C ASP A 424 -9.61 11.03 -5.13
N THR A 425 -9.25 10.37 -4.03
CA THR A 425 -9.85 9.12 -3.59
C THR A 425 -11.33 9.29 -3.28
N THR A 426 -12.04 8.23 -3.62
CA THR A 426 -13.45 8.03 -3.28
C THR A 426 -13.56 6.84 -2.34
N SER A 427 -14.72 6.72 -1.72
CA SER A 427 -15.19 5.48 -1.09
C SER A 427 -16.58 5.18 -1.60
N SER A 428 -17.15 4.04 -1.18
CA SER A 428 -18.54 3.75 -1.53
C SER A 428 -19.20 2.82 -0.54
N LEU A 429 -20.53 2.86 -0.52
CA LEU A 429 -21.36 1.83 0.07
C LEU A 429 -22.02 1.01 -1.03
N THR A 430 -22.11 -0.30 -0.82
CA THR A 430 -22.94 -1.19 -1.62
C THR A 430 -24.06 -1.74 -0.75
N ARG A 431 -25.30 -1.82 -1.27
CA ARG A 431 -26.39 -2.53 -0.57
C ARG A 431 -27.11 -3.53 -1.46
N PHE A 432 -27.58 -4.59 -0.83
CA PHE A 432 -28.43 -5.58 -1.48
C PHE A 432 -29.23 -6.39 -0.47
N THR A 433 -30.38 -6.92 -0.90
CA THR A 433 -30.97 -8.08 -0.21
C THR A 433 -30.17 -9.32 -0.57
N LEU A 434 -29.72 -10.08 0.44
CA LEU A 434 -28.94 -11.30 0.21
C LEU A 434 -29.72 -12.24 -0.74
N PRO A 435 -29.16 -12.56 -1.92
CA PRO A 435 -29.86 -13.42 -2.86
C PRO A 435 -29.73 -14.89 -2.45
N GLY A 436 -30.57 -15.76 -3.02
CA GLY A 436 -30.48 -17.19 -2.73
C GLY A 436 -29.18 -17.83 -3.25
N ASP A 437 -28.77 -18.96 -2.65
CA ASP A 437 -27.49 -19.65 -2.89
C ASP A 437 -27.17 -19.92 -4.35
N ARG A 438 -28.19 -20.14 -5.20
CA ARG A 438 -27.99 -20.37 -6.63
C ARG A 438 -27.46 -19.11 -7.33
N VAL A 439 -27.97 -17.94 -6.96
CA VAL A 439 -27.52 -16.65 -7.52
C VAL A 439 -26.12 -16.32 -7.01
N ILE A 440 -25.87 -16.53 -5.72
CA ILE A 440 -24.52 -16.37 -5.13
C ILE A 440 -23.50 -17.23 -5.88
N LYS A 441 -23.84 -18.50 -6.15
CA LYS A 441 -22.98 -19.39 -6.94
C LYS A 441 -22.70 -18.87 -8.35
N SER A 442 -23.71 -18.32 -9.04
CA SER A 442 -23.52 -17.78 -10.39
C SER A 442 -22.66 -16.51 -10.42
N GLU A 443 -22.73 -15.67 -9.39
CA GLU A 443 -21.90 -14.44 -9.28
C GLU A 443 -20.43 -14.75 -8.99
N THR A 444 -20.10 -15.91 -8.42
CA THR A 444 -18.70 -16.33 -8.21
C THR A 444 -17.84 -16.21 -9.48
N GLY A 445 -18.39 -16.59 -10.65
CA GLY A 445 -17.67 -16.50 -11.92
C GLY A 445 -17.35 -15.05 -12.32
N LYS A 446 -18.20 -14.09 -11.93
CA LYS A 446 -17.97 -12.67 -12.17
C LYS A 446 -16.80 -12.17 -11.32
N VAL A 447 -16.73 -12.54 -10.04
CA VAL A 447 -15.60 -12.21 -9.16
C VAL A 447 -14.28 -12.75 -9.72
N PHE A 448 -14.26 -14.01 -10.17
CA PHE A 448 -13.06 -14.60 -10.78
C PHE A 448 -12.61 -13.82 -12.03
N LYS A 449 -13.54 -13.47 -12.92
CA LYS A 449 -13.23 -12.70 -14.12
C LYS A 449 -12.68 -11.31 -13.78
N GLN A 450 -13.32 -10.62 -12.84
CA GLN A 450 -12.95 -9.27 -12.41
C GLN A 450 -11.56 -9.20 -11.76
N ASN A 451 -11.16 -10.27 -11.09
CA ASN A 451 -9.83 -10.44 -10.50
C ASN A 451 -8.79 -11.03 -11.45
N GLY A 452 -9.17 -11.41 -12.68
CA GLY A 452 -8.27 -12.11 -13.60
C GLY A 452 -7.84 -13.50 -13.11
N TRP A 453 -8.56 -14.09 -12.15
CA TRP A 453 -8.26 -15.40 -11.59
C TRP A 453 -8.60 -16.49 -12.60
N THR A 454 -7.58 -17.19 -13.06
CA THR A 454 -7.72 -18.33 -13.95
C THR A 454 -6.93 -19.54 -13.46
N GLY A 455 -7.21 -20.70 -14.04
CA GLY A 455 -6.38 -21.88 -13.83
C GLY A 455 -5.05 -21.72 -14.53
N ASP A 456 -3.98 -22.17 -13.90
CA ASP A 456 -2.61 -22.10 -14.40
C ASP A 456 -2.04 -20.66 -14.57
N SER A 457 -2.50 -19.66 -13.81
CA SER A 457 -1.87 -18.32 -13.81
C SER A 457 -0.40 -18.37 -13.36
N VAL A 458 -0.06 -19.36 -12.53
CA VAL A 458 1.30 -19.60 -12.03
C VAL A 458 1.83 -20.95 -12.55
N LYS A 459 2.34 -20.96 -13.78
CA LYS A 459 2.97 -22.16 -14.36
C LYS A 459 4.41 -22.29 -13.91
N LEU A 460 4.74 -23.41 -13.26
CA LEU A 460 6.10 -23.76 -12.89
C LEU A 460 6.74 -24.69 -13.95
N ALA A 461 8.04 -24.50 -14.21
CA ALA A 461 8.86 -25.44 -14.95
C ALA A 461 9.04 -26.74 -14.14
N LYS A 462 9.12 -27.89 -14.84
CA LYS A 462 9.31 -29.20 -14.20
C LYS A 462 10.78 -29.64 -14.27
N GLY A 463 11.43 -29.78 -13.13
CA GLY A 463 12.83 -30.20 -13.05
C GLY A 463 13.75 -29.19 -13.74
N ARG A 464 14.89 -29.66 -14.28
CA ARG A 464 15.76 -28.82 -15.12
C ARG A 464 15.10 -28.57 -16.47
N SER A 465 14.62 -27.35 -16.69
CA SER A 465 13.96 -27.00 -17.94
C SER A 465 14.87 -27.19 -19.15
N LYS A 466 14.29 -27.66 -20.26
CA LYS A 466 14.94 -27.75 -21.58
C LYS A 466 14.45 -26.64 -22.54
N ALA A 467 13.66 -25.69 -22.04
CA ALA A 467 13.20 -24.57 -22.84
C ALA A 467 14.39 -23.73 -23.30
N LYS A 468 14.28 -23.14 -24.50
CA LYS A 468 15.27 -22.17 -24.96
C LYS A 468 15.11 -20.89 -24.15
N PRO A 469 16.22 -20.25 -23.70
CA PRO A 469 16.12 -18.98 -23.02
C PRO A 469 15.39 -17.92 -23.85
N VAL A 470 14.52 -17.15 -23.19
CA VAL A 470 13.81 -15.98 -23.75
C VAL A 470 13.81 -14.85 -22.71
N PRO A 471 13.58 -13.58 -23.08
CA PRO A 471 13.71 -12.47 -22.12
C PRO A 471 12.76 -12.59 -20.93
N VAL A 472 11.47 -12.79 -21.19
CA VAL A 472 10.47 -13.04 -20.16
C VAL A 472 9.91 -14.45 -20.37
N PRO A 473 10.32 -15.44 -19.54
CA PRO A 473 9.78 -16.79 -19.59
C PRO A 473 8.27 -16.83 -19.37
N ALA A 474 7.60 -17.78 -20.02
CA ALA A 474 6.15 -18.00 -19.83
C ALA A 474 5.86 -18.90 -18.61
N LYS A 475 6.87 -19.59 -18.08
CA LYS A 475 6.78 -20.43 -16.89
C LYS A 475 7.91 -20.05 -15.94
N LEU A 476 7.57 -19.96 -14.66
CA LEU A 476 8.55 -19.71 -13.61
C LEU A 476 9.58 -20.84 -13.56
N GLY A 477 10.85 -20.47 -13.55
CA GLY A 477 11.98 -21.40 -13.57
C GLY A 477 12.39 -21.89 -14.97
N ASP A 478 11.66 -21.54 -16.05
CA ASP A 478 12.24 -21.63 -17.40
C ASP A 478 13.36 -20.57 -17.53
N PRO A 479 14.43 -20.84 -18.30
CA PRO A 479 15.58 -19.96 -18.35
C PRO A 479 15.25 -18.63 -19.04
N SER A 480 15.75 -17.52 -18.50
CA SER A 480 15.72 -16.21 -19.15
C SER A 480 17.02 -15.91 -19.92
N THR A 481 16.94 -15.11 -20.98
CA THR A 481 18.12 -14.47 -21.58
C THR A 481 18.66 -13.31 -20.75
N ILE A 482 17.83 -12.74 -19.88
CA ILE A 482 18.18 -11.71 -18.91
C ILE A 482 18.61 -12.42 -17.62
N LYS A 483 19.68 -11.92 -17.00
CA LYS A 483 20.25 -12.44 -15.75
C LYS A 483 20.34 -11.39 -14.65
N HIS A 484 20.39 -10.12 -15.04
CA HIS A 484 20.56 -8.98 -14.15
C HIS A 484 19.37 -8.04 -14.32
N VAL A 485 18.58 -7.89 -13.27
CA VAL A 485 17.49 -6.93 -13.20
C VAL A 485 17.94 -5.78 -12.29
N PHE A 486 17.75 -4.56 -12.76
CA PHE A 486 17.94 -3.33 -11.99
C PHE A 486 16.58 -2.65 -11.87
N MET A 487 16.13 -2.41 -10.64
CA MET A 487 14.89 -1.71 -10.36
C MET A 487 15.24 -0.41 -9.67
N ILE A 488 15.18 0.67 -10.43
CA ILE A 488 15.48 2.03 -9.98
C ILE A 488 14.16 2.69 -9.58
N VAL A 489 13.97 2.82 -8.27
CA VAL A 489 12.81 3.49 -7.67
C VAL A 489 13.11 4.99 -7.55
N LYS A 490 12.17 5.77 -8.06
CA LYS A 490 12.11 7.25 -8.09
C LYS A 490 10.91 7.72 -7.25
N GLU A 491 10.69 9.03 -7.12
CA GLU A 491 9.71 9.59 -6.19
C GLU A 491 8.61 10.48 -6.80
N ASN A 492 7.36 10.10 -6.53
CA ASN A 492 6.13 10.91 -6.58
C ASN A 492 5.81 11.66 -7.88
N ARG A 493 6.00 11.10 -9.08
CA ARG A 493 5.69 11.83 -10.34
C ARG A 493 4.59 11.20 -11.18
N THR A 494 3.64 12.03 -11.59
CA THR A 494 2.65 11.66 -12.61
C THR A 494 3.28 11.60 -14.01
N TYR A 495 2.68 10.82 -14.91
CA TYR A 495 3.13 10.69 -16.30
C TYR A 495 3.16 12.06 -16.99
N ASP A 496 2.08 12.84 -16.87
CA ASP A 496 1.97 14.12 -17.56
C ASP A 496 2.99 15.18 -17.07
N GLN A 497 3.43 15.11 -15.82
CA GLN A 497 4.45 16.02 -15.28
C GLN A 497 5.80 15.90 -15.99
N VAL A 498 6.16 14.67 -16.40
CA VAL A 498 7.48 14.36 -16.95
C VAL A 498 7.43 14.17 -18.45
N LEU A 499 6.50 13.36 -18.97
CA LEU A 499 6.43 12.93 -20.37
C LEU A 499 5.21 13.49 -21.12
N GLY A 500 4.43 14.37 -20.48
CA GLY A 500 3.22 14.94 -21.08
C GLY A 500 3.46 15.79 -22.33
N ASP A 501 4.70 16.23 -22.56
CA ASP A 501 5.15 17.00 -23.72
C ASP A 501 5.63 16.14 -24.91
N ILE A 502 5.67 14.80 -24.78
CA ILE A 502 6.00 13.88 -25.89
C ILE A 502 4.74 13.64 -26.75
N PRO A 503 4.64 14.20 -27.98
CA PRO A 503 3.38 14.20 -28.74
C PRO A 503 2.88 12.83 -29.19
N GLN A 504 3.76 11.82 -29.21
CA GLN A 504 3.44 10.46 -29.64
C GLN A 504 2.66 9.67 -28.58
N GLY A 505 2.79 10.03 -27.30
CA GLY A 505 2.08 9.40 -26.20
C GLY A 505 0.74 10.05 -25.92
N ASN A 506 -0.08 9.40 -25.11
CA ASN A 506 -1.26 9.99 -24.50
C ASN A 506 -0.85 10.94 -23.36
N GLY A 507 -0.28 12.09 -23.69
CA GLY A 507 0.21 13.10 -22.74
C GLY A 507 -0.54 14.43 -22.79
N SER A 508 -0.50 15.18 -21.69
CA SER A 508 -1.03 16.55 -21.60
C SER A 508 0.09 17.58 -21.38
N PRO A 509 0.52 18.31 -22.43
CA PRO A 509 1.60 19.31 -22.31
C PRO A 509 1.28 20.47 -21.35
N SER A 510 0.00 20.70 -21.05
CA SER A 510 -0.41 21.74 -20.09
C SER A 510 -0.16 21.38 -18.62
N LEU A 511 0.11 20.10 -18.33
CA LEU A 511 0.43 19.59 -17.00
C LEU A 511 1.93 19.30 -16.83
N THR A 512 2.71 19.38 -17.91
CA THR A 512 4.16 19.11 -17.89
C THR A 512 4.92 20.18 -17.12
N GLN A 513 5.64 19.73 -16.09
CA GLN A 513 6.48 20.56 -15.23
C GLN A 513 7.97 20.33 -15.46
N PHE A 514 8.35 19.13 -15.88
CA PHE A 514 9.71 18.65 -15.99
C PHE A 514 9.99 18.04 -17.37
N GLY A 515 9.60 18.76 -18.42
CA GLY A 515 9.77 18.34 -19.83
C GLY A 515 11.23 18.24 -20.28
N GLU A 516 11.46 18.08 -21.58
CA GLU A 516 12.74 17.63 -22.17
C GLU A 516 14.00 18.40 -21.73
N ASN A 517 13.90 19.70 -21.44
CA ASN A 517 15.05 20.49 -20.97
C ASN A 517 15.39 20.28 -19.47
N VAL A 518 14.47 19.71 -18.70
CA VAL A 518 14.70 19.25 -17.32
C VAL A 518 15.11 17.79 -17.31
N THR A 519 14.45 16.93 -18.10
CA THR A 519 14.66 15.47 -18.11
C THR A 519 15.14 14.93 -19.47
N PRO A 520 16.26 15.42 -20.03
CA PRO A 520 16.70 15.01 -21.36
C PRO A 520 17.02 13.52 -21.45
N ASN A 521 17.53 12.87 -20.39
CA ASN A 521 17.80 11.43 -20.42
C ASN A 521 16.50 10.64 -20.43
N GLN A 522 15.52 10.96 -19.59
CA GLN A 522 14.26 10.24 -19.58
C GLN A 522 13.51 10.34 -20.91
N HIS A 523 13.56 11.50 -21.57
CA HIS A 523 13.03 11.68 -22.92
C HIS A 523 13.78 10.82 -23.95
N ALA A 524 15.10 10.86 -23.96
CA ALA A 524 15.92 10.07 -24.88
C ALA A 524 15.73 8.55 -24.67
N LEU A 525 15.57 8.11 -23.42
CA LEU A 525 15.28 6.71 -23.08
C LEU A 525 13.91 6.29 -23.61
N ALA A 526 12.88 7.14 -23.49
CA ALA A 526 11.57 6.87 -24.06
C ALA A 526 11.60 6.77 -25.60
N GLU A 527 12.38 7.62 -26.26
CA GLU A 527 12.55 7.59 -27.73
C GLU A 527 13.34 6.37 -28.21
N GLN A 528 14.46 6.04 -27.57
CA GLN A 528 15.31 4.91 -27.95
C GLN A 528 14.63 3.57 -27.66
N PHE A 529 14.01 3.44 -26.48
CA PHE A 529 13.38 2.21 -26.03
C PHE A 529 11.86 2.28 -26.26
N GLY A 530 11.06 2.33 -25.21
CA GLY A 530 9.60 2.41 -25.32
C GLY A 530 9.04 3.58 -24.51
N LEU A 531 8.05 4.26 -25.07
CA LEU A 531 7.18 5.19 -24.36
C LEU A 531 5.94 4.43 -23.86
N TYR A 532 5.79 4.32 -22.55
CA TYR A 532 4.66 3.64 -21.90
C TYR A 532 3.73 4.70 -21.32
N ASP A 533 2.53 4.88 -21.90
CA ASP A 533 1.63 5.99 -21.59
C ASP A 533 0.36 5.60 -20.81
N ASN A 534 0.34 4.37 -20.30
CA ASN A 534 -0.80 3.77 -19.60
C ASN A 534 -0.34 2.86 -18.43
N THR A 535 0.65 3.31 -17.67
CA THR A 535 1.18 2.63 -16.48
C THR A 535 0.73 3.34 -15.20
N TYR A 536 0.33 2.57 -14.17
CA TYR A 536 -0.21 3.10 -12.93
C TYR A 536 0.57 2.62 -11.70
N ASP A 537 0.92 3.57 -10.82
CA ASP A 537 1.39 3.28 -9.47
C ASP A 537 0.19 3.25 -8.54
N ILE A 538 0.09 2.22 -7.72
CA ILE A 538 -1.15 1.94 -6.99
C ILE A 538 -1.15 2.63 -5.62
N GLY A 539 0.04 2.94 -5.11
CA GLY A 539 0.21 3.68 -3.87
C GLY A 539 -0.33 5.10 -3.97
N THR A 540 -0.94 5.56 -2.88
CA THR A 540 -1.34 6.97 -2.73
C THR A 540 -0.25 7.85 -2.10
N ASN A 541 0.79 7.22 -1.54
CA ASN A 541 1.98 7.82 -0.95
C ASN A 541 3.10 6.77 -0.85
N SER A 542 4.29 7.19 -0.42
CA SER A 542 5.50 6.39 -0.54
C SER A 542 5.45 5.19 0.39
N ALA A 543 4.70 5.26 1.49
CA ALA A 543 4.48 4.11 2.37
C ALA A 543 3.76 2.98 1.62
N GLU A 544 2.67 3.32 0.92
CA GLU A 544 1.97 2.35 0.08
C GLU A 544 2.83 1.93 -1.12
N GLY A 545 3.50 2.89 -1.76
CA GLY A 545 4.29 2.70 -2.98
C GLY A 545 5.42 1.69 -2.83
N HIS A 546 6.26 1.87 -1.81
CA HIS A 546 7.33 0.92 -1.50
C HIS A 546 6.79 -0.46 -1.11
N ASN A 547 5.65 -0.54 -0.41
CA ASN A 547 4.99 -1.82 -0.14
C ASN A 547 4.53 -2.50 -1.44
N TRP A 548 3.92 -1.76 -2.38
CA TRP A 548 3.55 -2.30 -3.69
C TRP A 548 4.75 -2.80 -4.49
N LEU A 549 5.88 -2.10 -4.46
CA LEU A 549 7.09 -2.52 -5.17
C LEU A 549 7.77 -3.73 -4.52
N MET A 550 7.84 -3.79 -3.20
CA MET A 550 8.55 -4.86 -2.50
C MET A 550 7.70 -6.11 -2.26
N GLN A 551 6.37 -5.96 -2.14
CA GLN A 551 5.45 -7.01 -1.75
C GLN A 551 4.41 -7.34 -2.83
N ALA A 552 4.35 -6.57 -3.93
CA ALA A 552 3.30 -6.64 -4.95
C ALA A 552 1.86 -6.47 -4.42
N ASP A 553 1.73 -5.93 -3.21
CA ASP A 553 0.48 -5.72 -2.49
C ASP A 553 0.72 -4.71 -1.37
N ASN A 554 -0.35 -4.07 -0.92
CA ASN A 554 -0.34 -3.17 0.23
C ASN A 554 -1.12 -3.82 1.36
N PRO A 555 -0.50 -4.28 2.46
CA PRO A 555 -1.22 -5.04 3.48
C PRO A 555 -2.45 -4.31 4.03
N GLU A 556 -3.48 -5.07 4.45
CA GLU A 556 -4.69 -4.51 5.07
C GLU A 556 -4.40 -3.51 6.21
N TYR A 557 -3.38 -3.76 7.01
CA TYR A 557 -2.98 -2.83 8.08
C TYR A 557 -2.62 -1.45 7.51
N THR A 558 -1.94 -1.40 6.36
CA THR A 558 -1.62 -0.16 5.66
C THR A 558 -2.84 0.45 5.00
N GLU A 559 -3.71 -0.35 4.40
CA GLU A 559 -4.99 0.15 3.83
C GLU A 559 -5.87 0.83 4.89
N SER A 560 -5.90 0.27 6.10
CA SER A 560 -6.66 0.80 7.24
C SER A 560 -5.88 1.82 8.09
N SER A 561 -4.59 2.03 7.83
CA SER A 561 -3.75 3.07 8.45
C SER A 561 -3.51 4.29 7.55
N ALA A 562 -3.71 4.13 6.24
CA ALA A 562 -3.46 5.12 5.19
C ALA A 562 -4.24 6.44 5.34
N GLY A 563 -5.24 6.45 6.23
CA GLY A 563 -5.96 7.65 6.58
C GLY A 563 -5.15 8.69 7.31
N GLU A 564 -4.03 8.30 7.92
CA GLU A 564 -3.43 9.14 8.94
C GLU A 564 -1.98 8.83 9.29
N TYR A 565 -1.55 7.57 9.20
CA TYR A 565 -0.22 7.14 9.63
C TYR A 565 0.20 7.68 11.01
N LEU A 566 -0.77 8.09 11.84
CA LEU A 566 -0.55 8.64 13.19
C LEU A 566 -0.04 7.57 14.16
N ARG A 567 -0.14 6.31 13.75
CA ARG A 567 0.52 5.20 14.43
C ARG A 567 1.92 4.99 13.92
N SER A 568 2.15 4.99 12.63
CA SER A 568 3.46 4.69 12.06
C SER A 568 3.40 4.88 10.56
N TYR A 569 4.55 5.24 10.00
CA TYR A 569 4.85 5.04 8.60
C TYR A 569 5.21 3.56 8.39
N ASP A 570 4.23 2.79 7.95
CA ASP A 570 4.19 1.34 8.05
C ASP A 570 4.82 0.63 6.83
N THR A 571 6.06 1.01 6.57
CA THR A 571 6.99 0.43 5.60
C THR A 571 8.16 -0.23 6.30
N GLU A 572 9.32 0.44 6.39
CA GLU A 572 10.59 -0.22 6.69
C GLU A 572 10.70 -0.75 8.12
N ASP A 573 10.13 -0.02 9.09
CA ASP A 573 10.28 -0.28 10.52
C ASP A 573 8.93 -0.40 11.25
N ASP A 574 7.98 -1.04 10.58
CA ASP A 574 6.74 -1.54 11.17
C ASP A 574 6.44 -2.99 10.77
N ALA A 575 6.54 -3.92 11.72
CA ALA A 575 6.24 -5.33 11.50
C ALA A 575 4.80 -5.60 11.00
N LEU A 576 3.86 -4.69 11.25
CA LEU A 576 2.46 -4.81 10.81
C LEU A 576 2.28 -4.43 9.33
N GLY A 577 3.23 -3.72 8.73
CA GLY A 577 3.26 -3.39 7.29
C GLY A 577 3.83 -4.50 6.40
N HIS A 578 4.08 -5.70 6.94
CA HIS A 578 4.79 -6.76 6.23
C HIS A 578 3.95 -8.04 6.04
N GLN A 579 3.92 -8.56 4.82
CA GLN A 579 3.24 -9.78 4.45
C GLN A 579 4.01 -11.03 4.86
N LYS A 580 3.29 -12.07 5.28
CA LYS A 580 3.87 -13.37 5.64
C LYS A 580 4.62 -14.07 4.48
N SER A 581 4.34 -13.68 3.24
CA SER A 581 5.03 -14.16 2.03
C SER A 581 6.42 -13.55 1.87
N GLY A 582 6.72 -12.48 2.59
CA GLY A 582 7.95 -11.71 2.45
C GLY A 582 7.91 -10.78 1.25
N PHE A 583 9.09 -10.56 0.69
CA PHE A 583 9.35 -9.50 -0.28
C PHE A 583 10.08 -10.02 -1.51
N LEU A 584 10.18 -9.19 -2.54
CA LEU A 584 10.85 -9.49 -3.81
C LEU A 584 12.28 -10.01 -3.61
N TRP A 585 13.06 -9.41 -2.69
CA TRP A 585 14.43 -9.88 -2.42
C TRP A 585 14.47 -11.26 -1.76
N THR A 586 13.56 -11.53 -0.83
CA THR A 586 13.47 -12.86 -0.20
C THR A 586 13.02 -13.92 -1.22
N GLY A 587 12.14 -13.54 -2.15
CA GLY A 587 11.73 -14.37 -3.27
C GLY A 587 12.90 -14.67 -4.22
N ALA A 588 13.74 -13.67 -4.51
CA ALA A 588 14.97 -13.84 -5.29
C ALA A 588 15.94 -14.81 -4.60
N GLN A 589 16.20 -14.63 -3.30
CA GLN A 589 17.05 -15.53 -2.52
C GLN A 589 16.50 -16.96 -2.51
N ALA A 590 15.18 -17.13 -2.36
CA ALA A 590 14.52 -18.44 -2.40
C ALA A 590 14.61 -19.12 -3.78
N ALA A 591 14.79 -18.34 -4.86
CA ALA A 591 15.05 -18.81 -6.22
C ALA A 591 16.55 -18.98 -6.53
N ASP A 592 17.41 -19.04 -5.51
CA ASP A 592 18.87 -19.15 -5.60
C ASP A 592 19.50 -17.99 -6.41
N LYS A 593 18.95 -16.77 -6.27
CA LYS A 593 19.46 -15.55 -6.91
C LYS A 593 20.19 -14.65 -5.93
N SER A 594 21.25 -14.00 -6.40
CA SER A 594 21.92 -12.95 -5.62
C SER A 594 21.10 -11.67 -5.65
N VAL A 595 21.13 -10.92 -4.54
CA VAL A 595 20.50 -9.61 -4.41
C VAL A 595 21.56 -8.61 -3.96
N ARG A 596 21.47 -7.38 -4.47
CA ARG A 596 22.11 -6.22 -3.87
C ARG A 596 21.10 -5.09 -3.75
N ASP A 597 21.10 -4.47 -2.59
CA ASP A 597 20.19 -3.39 -2.27
C ASP A 597 20.97 -2.09 -2.05
N PHE A 598 20.48 -1.02 -2.69
CA PHE A 598 21.05 0.31 -2.70
C PHE A 598 20.01 1.29 -2.15
N GLY A 599 19.81 1.23 -0.83
CA GLY A 599 19.01 2.19 -0.09
C GLY A 599 17.49 1.98 -0.16
N GLU A 600 17.00 1.02 -0.95
CA GLU A 600 15.58 0.71 -1.05
C GLU A 600 15.11 0.07 0.26
N PHE A 601 13.99 0.55 0.81
CA PHE A 601 13.41 0.01 2.04
C PHE A 601 14.36 0.07 3.28
N HIS A 602 15.24 1.08 3.30
CA HIS A 602 16.14 1.39 4.42
C HIS A 602 15.55 2.41 5.41
N GLN A 603 15.65 2.12 6.71
CA GLN A 603 15.15 3.04 7.74
C GLN A 603 16.20 3.99 8.32
N PHE A 604 17.42 3.51 8.57
CA PHE A 604 18.39 4.25 9.38
C PHE A 604 19.47 4.91 8.51
N LEU A 605 19.93 6.09 8.92
CA LEU A 605 21.03 6.81 8.29
C LEU A 605 21.94 7.46 9.33
N THR A 606 23.22 7.09 9.32
CA THR A 606 24.29 7.86 9.96
C THR A 606 24.91 8.80 8.94
N LYS A 607 24.73 10.10 9.15
CA LYS A 607 25.23 11.16 8.26
C LYS A 607 26.29 12.00 8.97
N PRO A 608 27.57 11.99 8.53
CA PRO A 608 28.61 12.75 9.21
C PRO A 608 28.42 14.27 9.06
N THR A 609 28.85 15.03 10.07
CA THR A 609 28.83 16.50 10.03
C THR A 609 29.54 17.02 8.80
N GLY A 610 28.96 18.03 8.15
CA GLY A 610 29.53 18.62 6.93
C GLY A 610 29.12 17.91 5.64
N SER A 611 28.33 16.83 5.69
CA SER A 611 27.73 16.20 4.49
C SER A 611 26.57 17.02 3.94
N THR A 612 26.81 18.30 3.66
CA THR A 612 25.83 19.19 3.02
C THR A 612 25.66 18.83 1.55
N TRP A 613 24.55 19.23 0.94
CA TRP A 613 24.31 19.02 -0.49
C TRP A 613 25.50 19.51 -1.34
N GLN A 614 26.00 20.72 -1.06
CA GLN A 614 27.13 21.32 -1.79
C GLN A 614 28.40 20.48 -1.69
N ASN A 615 28.67 19.95 -0.50
CA ASN A 615 29.86 19.16 -0.24
C ASN A 615 29.76 17.78 -0.92
N LEU A 616 28.61 17.13 -0.85
CA LEU A 616 28.36 15.86 -1.53
C LEU A 616 28.37 16.01 -3.05
N TYR A 617 27.84 17.12 -3.57
CA TYR A 617 27.96 17.47 -5.00
C TYR A 617 29.43 17.63 -5.41
N CYS A 618 30.22 18.40 -4.67
CA CYS A 618 31.65 18.54 -4.97
C CYS A 618 32.42 17.23 -4.83
N ASP A 619 32.05 16.39 -3.86
CA ASP A 619 32.64 15.07 -3.67
C ASP A 619 32.30 14.13 -4.84
N SER A 620 31.06 14.13 -5.33
CA SER A 620 30.68 13.37 -6.53
C SER A 620 31.54 13.74 -7.75
N LYS A 621 31.80 15.04 -7.98
CA LYS A 621 32.71 15.49 -9.04
C LYS A 621 34.14 15.01 -8.83
N ASN A 622 34.61 15.00 -7.58
CA ASN A 622 35.96 14.51 -7.26
C ASN A 622 36.05 12.98 -7.46
N MET A 623 35.05 12.22 -7.02
CA MET A 623 34.94 10.78 -7.25
C MET A 623 35.00 10.47 -8.75
N ASN A 624 34.17 11.13 -9.55
CA ASN A 624 34.15 10.97 -11.01
C ASN A 624 35.52 11.26 -11.64
N ALA A 625 36.12 12.40 -11.29
CA ALA A 625 37.36 12.86 -11.91
C ALA A 625 38.60 12.03 -11.52
N THR A 626 38.60 11.39 -10.35
CA THR A 626 39.81 10.77 -9.76
C THR A 626 39.69 9.28 -9.49
N GLY A 627 38.46 8.73 -9.45
CA GLY A 627 38.18 7.37 -8.99
C GLY A 627 38.38 7.16 -7.48
N GLN A 628 38.55 8.23 -6.70
CA GLN A 628 38.67 8.12 -5.24
C GLN A 628 37.32 7.74 -4.59
N GLN A 629 37.40 7.10 -3.44
CA GLN A 629 36.24 6.86 -2.59
C GLN A 629 35.73 8.18 -2.01
N SER A 630 34.44 8.23 -1.69
CA SER A 630 33.80 9.38 -1.04
C SER A 630 34.56 9.84 0.21
N ALA A 631 34.72 11.15 0.36
CA ALA A 631 35.27 11.76 1.57
C ALA A 631 34.27 11.70 2.75
N TYR A 632 33.00 11.43 2.46
CA TYR A 632 31.91 11.34 3.43
C TYR A 632 31.47 9.88 3.65
N SER A 633 31.49 9.44 4.90
CA SER A 633 31.07 8.07 5.26
C SER A 633 29.60 8.04 5.68
N LEU A 634 28.69 8.08 4.71
CA LEU A 634 27.28 7.84 4.98
C LEU A 634 27.07 6.34 5.21
N VAL A 635 26.26 5.98 6.22
CA VAL A 635 25.96 4.57 6.53
C VAL A 635 24.46 4.40 6.70
N SER A 636 23.83 3.65 5.81
CA SER A 636 22.41 3.34 5.84
C SER A 636 22.16 1.85 6.10
N SER A 637 21.03 1.51 6.71
CA SER A 637 20.68 0.13 7.07
C SER A 637 19.18 -0.08 7.24
N SER A 638 18.74 -1.33 7.11
CA SER A 638 17.36 -1.77 7.36
C SER A 638 17.23 -2.50 8.70
N PRO A 639 16.08 -2.38 9.42
CA PRO A 639 15.77 -3.22 10.59
C PRO A 639 15.46 -4.67 10.19
N ILE A 640 15.14 -4.95 8.93
CA ILE A 640 14.81 -6.29 8.43
C ILE A 640 16.11 -7.06 8.17
N PRO A 641 16.39 -8.15 8.92
CA PRO A 641 17.70 -8.81 8.83
C PRO A 641 18.02 -9.38 7.44
N SER A 642 17.03 -9.89 6.70
CA SER A 642 17.24 -10.39 5.34
C SER A 642 17.66 -9.31 4.35
N LEU A 643 17.03 -8.13 4.40
CA LEU A 643 17.38 -7.00 3.55
C LEU A 643 18.76 -6.45 3.91
N ASN A 644 18.97 -6.17 5.21
CA ASN A 644 20.24 -5.61 5.69
C ASN A 644 21.46 -6.50 5.38
N SER A 645 21.26 -7.82 5.16
CA SER A 645 22.31 -8.75 4.76
C SER A 645 22.77 -8.62 3.31
N VAL A 646 21.97 -8.00 2.44
CA VAL A 646 22.25 -7.79 1.02
C VAL A 646 22.45 -6.32 0.64
N SER A 647 22.21 -5.41 1.59
CA SER A 647 22.37 -3.97 1.40
C SER A 647 23.83 -3.54 1.23
N VAL A 648 24.02 -2.43 0.51
CA VAL A 648 25.28 -1.70 0.40
C VAL A 648 25.22 -0.50 1.34
N PRO A 649 25.81 -0.56 2.55
CA PRO A 649 25.57 0.45 3.59
C PRO A 649 26.02 1.86 3.21
N ALA A 650 26.99 1.99 2.29
CA ALA A 650 27.48 3.29 1.84
C ALA A 650 26.46 4.04 0.96
N PHE A 651 25.46 3.35 0.41
CA PHE A 651 24.41 3.97 -0.39
C PHE A 651 23.31 4.51 0.55
N PRO A 652 23.07 5.83 0.57
CA PRO A 652 22.17 6.45 1.54
C PRO A 652 20.69 6.29 1.13
N LYS A 653 19.83 6.05 2.13
CA LYS A 653 18.35 6.14 2.01
C LYS A 653 17.86 7.53 1.59
N PHE A 654 16.53 7.68 1.53
CA PHE A 654 15.85 8.97 1.35
C PHE A 654 16.46 10.11 2.19
N ASP A 655 16.91 11.14 1.47
CA ASP A 655 17.35 12.44 1.99
C ASP A 655 17.59 13.35 0.78
N THR A 656 16.74 14.36 0.56
CA THR A 656 16.85 15.29 -0.58
C THR A 656 18.05 16.25 -0.47
N SER A 657 18.81 16.21 0.63
CA SER A 657 20.10 16.89 0.75
C SER A 657 21.30 16.04 0.34
N VAL A 658 21.08 14.81 -0.10
CA VAL A 658 22.06 13.99 -0.82
C VAL A 658 21.67 14.02 -2.30
N PRO A 659 22.50 14.56 -3.21
CA PRO A 659 22.20 14.55 -4.64
C PRO A 659 22.27 13.13 -5.23
N ASP A 660 21.45 12.83 -6.22
CA ASP A 660 21.41 11.51 -6.86
C ASP A 660 22.67 11.24 -7.70
N VAL A 661 23.36 12.26 -8.24
CA VAL A 661 24.70 12.05 -8.82
C VAL A 661 25.74 11.61 -7.80
N TYR A 662 25.56 11.89 -6.51
CA TYR A 662 26.41 11.30 -5.47
C TYR A 662 26.07 9.83 -5.24
N ARG A 663 24.76 9.49 -5.17
CA ARG A 663 24.29 8.10 -5.06
C ARG A 663 24.79 7.24 -6.23
N GLU A 664 24.71 7.79 -7.45
CA GLU A 664 25.20 7.15 -8.67
C GLU A 664 26.68 6.82 -8.61
N GLU A 665 27.55 7.75 -8.18
CA GLU A 665 28.99 7.50 -8.04
C GLU A 665 29.30 6.41 -6.99
N ILE A 666 28.57 6.36 -5.87
CA ILE A 666 28.71 5.29 -4.88
C ILE A 666 28.37 3.93 -5.50
N TRP A 667 27.25 3.85 -6.24
CA TRP A 667 26.87 2.64 -6.94
C TRP A 667 27.88 2.26 -8.03
N LYS A 668 28.31 3.21 -8.85
CA LYS A 668 29.24 2.98 -9.96
C LYS A 668 30.53 2.33 -9.48
N GLN A 669 31.11 2.83 -8.40
CA GLN A 669 32.30 2.23 -7.79
C GLN A 669 32.06 0.81 -7.29
N ASP A 670 30.87 0.53 -6.72
CA ASP A 670 30.49 -0.82 -6.33
C ASP A 670 30.30 -1.75 -7.53
N PHE A 671 29.64 -1.27 -8.59
CA PHE A 671 29.36 -1.98 -9.82
C PHE A 671 30.65 -2.32 -10.60
N GLU A 672 31.56 -1.36 -10.76
CA GLU A 672 32.86 -1.59 -11.42
C GLU A 672 33.69 -2.63 -10.67
N LYS A 673 33.63 -2.61 -9.34
CA LYS A 673 34.40 -3.52 -8.48
C LYS A 673 33.81 -4.93 -8.44
N ASN A 674 32.50 -5.05 -8.29
CA ASN A 674 31.84 -6.31 -7.94
C ASN A 674 30.97 -6.88 -9.07
N GLY A 675 30.57 -6.06 -10.03
CA GLY A 675 29.51 -6.36 -10.98
C GLY A 675 28.12 -6.41 -10.32
N PRO A 676 27.06 -6.62 -11.13
CA PRO A 676 25.69 -6.66 -10.64
C PRO A 676 25.32 -8.01 -10.02
N ALA A 677 24.36 -7.97 -9.10
CA ALA A 677 23.63 -9.15 -8.67
C ALA A 677 22.54 -9.55 -9.69
N ASN A 678 21.82 -10.64 -9.42
CA ASN A 678 20.67 -11.00 -10.24
C ASN A 678 19.51 -10.00 -10.08
N LEU A 679 19.26 -9.54 -8.85
CA LEU A 679 18.35 -8.45 -8.54
C LEU A 679 19.15 -7.31 -7.89
N ASN A 680 18.97 -6.09 -8.39
CA ASN A 680 19.59 -4.87 -7.88
C ASN A 680 18.46 -3.86 -7.65
N MET A 681 18.29 -3.38 -6.43
CA MET A 681 17.20 -2.48 -6.02
C MET A 681 17.79 -1.14 -5.59
N PHE A 682 17.16 -0.03 -5.95
CA PHE A 682 17.68 1.32 -5.70
C PHE A 682 16.57 2.25 -5.28
N TRP A 683 16.90 3.19 -4.39
CA TRP A 683 16.07 4.37 -4.11
C TRP A 683 16.83 5.65 -4.46
N LEU A 684 16.36 6.36 -5.49
CA LEU A 684 16.78 7.73 -5.82
C LEU A 684 15.68 8.69 -5.38
N SER A 685 16.04 9.79 -4.74
CA SER A 685 15.05 10.58 -3.97
C SER A 685 15.02 12.06 -4.33
N SER A 686 15.89 12.54 -5.23
CA SER A 686 15.95 13.99 -5.50
C SER A 686 14.70 14.46 -6.24
N ASP A 687 14.10 13.60 -7.06
CA ASP A 687 12.86 13.95 -7.74
C ASP A 687 11.64 14.01 -6.84
N HIS A 688 11.69 13.63 -5.55
CA HIS A 688 10.68 14.03 -4.54
C HIS A 688 10.57 15.57 -4.44
N THR A 689 11.68 16.27 -4.70
CA THR A 689 11.89 17.73 -4.59
C THR A 689 11.78 18.27 -3.16
N GLY A 690 11.81 19.60 -3.00
CA GLY A 690 11.73 20.26 -1.70
C GLY A 690 13.06 20.36 -0.94
N GLY A 691 14.11 19.68 -1.42
CA GLY A 691 15.48 19.82 -0.95
C GLY A 691 16.13 21.20 -1.18
N PRO A 692 17.46 21.28 -0.99
CA PRO A 692 18.19 22.54 -1.04
C PRO A 692 18.20 23.23 -2.41
N ALA A 693 18.27 22.46 -3.50
CA ALA A 693 18.20 22.98 -4.86
C ALA A 693 16.74 23.20 -5.30
N SER A 694 16.52 23.94 -6.39
CA SER A 694 15.18 24.13 -6.95
C SER A 694 14.56 22.81 -7.44
N PRO A 695 13.23 22.69 -7.54
CA PRO A 695 12.59 21.46 -8.02
C PRO A 695 13.12 20.98 -9.38
N ALA A 696 13.25 21.91 -10.35
CA ALA A 696 13.79 21.57 -11.67
C ALA A 696 15.25 21.07 -11.60
N ALA A 697 16.08 21.65 -10.72
CA ALA A 697 17.45 21.18 -10.51
C ALA A 697 17.52 19.80 -9.87
N GLN A 698 16.64 19.50 -8.91
CA GLN A 698 16.59 18.18 -8.26
C GLN A 698 16.09 17.08 -9.20
N VAL A 699 15.08 17.37 -10.03
CA VAL A 699 14.62 16.43 -11.07
C VAL A 699 15.67 16.25 -12.16
N ALA A 700 16.43 17.29 -12.52
CA ALA A 700 17.55 17.17 -13.46
C ALA A 700 18.75 16.40 -12.89
N ASP A 701 18.99 16.48 -11.58
CA ASP A 701 20.00 15.69 -10.85
C ASP A 701 19.65 14.20 -10.88
N ASN A 702 18.39 13.88 -10.59
CA ASN A 702 17.84 12.54 -10.72
C ASN A 702 17.90 12.01 -12.17
N ASP A 703 17.46 12.80 -13.16
CA ASP A 703 17.53 12.45 -14.59
C ASP A 703 18.96 12.11 -15.04
N LEU A 704 19.94 12.93 -14.64
CA LEU A 704 21.34 12.70 -14.98
C LEU A 704 21.88 11.44 -14.32
N ALA A 705 21.55 11.19 -13.05
CA ALA A 705 21.93 9.97 -12.34
C ALA A 705 21.38 8.73 -13.04
N VAL A 706 20.08 8.71 -13.36
CA VAL A 706 19.44 7.61 -14.12
C VAL A 706 20.13 7.41 -15.47
N GLY A 707 20.33 8.49 -16.23
CA GLY A 707 21.01 8.43 -17.53
C GLY A 707 22.40 7.81 -17.44
N ARG A 708 23.22 8.22 -16.46
CA ARG A 708 24.57 7.69 -16.23
C ARG A 708 24.57 6.24 -15.77
N MET A 709 23.62 5.85 -14.92
CA MET A 709 23.48 4.45 -14.52
C MET A 709 23.17 3.55 -15.72
N VAL A 710 22.26 3.99 -16.60
CA VAL A 710 21.91 3.26 -17.81
C VAL A 710 23.09 3.21 -18.80
N ASP A 711 23.80 4.32 -18.97
CA ASP A 711 25.01 4.41 -19.79
C ASP A 711 26.09 3.41 -19.32
N GLU A 712 26.44 3.42 -18.03
CA GLU A 712 27.41 2.52 -17.42
C GLU A 712 27.01 1.04 -17.60
N ILE A 713 25.74 0.70 -17.33
CA ILE A 713 25.25 -0.67 -17.52
C ILE A 713 25.30 -1.08 -18.99
N SER A 714 24.88 -0.20 -19.91
CA SER A 714 24.75 -0.51 -21.34
C SER A 714 26.11 -0.62 -22.07
N HIS A 715 27.13 0.07 -21.58
CA HIS A 715 28.52 -0.06 -22.05
C HIS A 715 29.27 -1.22 -21.37
N SER A 716 28.74 -1.77 -20.29
CA SER A 716 29.36 -2.89 -19.59
C SER A 716 29.25 -4.23 -20.34
N LYS A 717 30.09 -5.19 -19.94
CA LYS A 717 29.98 -6.59 -20.41
C LYS A 717 28.68 -7.29 -20.01
N TYR A 718 27.92 -6.71 -19.08
CA TYR A 718 26.66 -7.24 -18.54
C TYR A 718 25.44 -6.81 -19.38
N TRP A 719 25.55 -5.76 -20.21
CA TRP A 719 24.43 -5.21 -20.98
C TRP A 719 23.60 -6.27 -21.71
N LYS A 720 24.28 -7.20 -22.39
CA LYS A 720 23.67 -8.27 -23.22
C LYS A 720 22.67 -9.17 -22.48
N ASP A 721 22.71 -9.21 -21.15
CA ASP A 721 21.81 -9.97 -20.29
C ASP A 721 21.24 -9.13 -19.13
N SER A 722 21.08 -7.82 -19.33
CA SER A 722 20.45 -6.90 -18.37
C SER A 722 19.04 -6.45 -18.78
N ALA A 723 18.22 -6.13 -17.78
CA ALA A 723 17.02 -5.32 -17.92
C ALA A 723 16.95 -4.31 -16.77
N ILE A 724 16.63 -3.07 -17.09
CA ILE A 724 16.49 -1.96 -16.15
C ILE A 724 15.04 -1.51 -16.20
N PHE A 725 14.43 -1.41 -15.03
CA PHE A 725 13.11 -0.81 -14.81
C PHE A 725 13.32 0.47 -14.02
N VAL A 726 12.85 1.59 -14.56
CA VAL A 726 12.79 2.88 -13.86
C VAL A 726 11.33 3.17 -13.60
N VAL A 727 10.96 3.37 -12.33
CA VAL A 727 9.58 3.45 -11.87
C VAL A 727 9.51 4.41 -10.69
N GLU A 728 8.40 5.11 -10.52
CA GLU A 728 8.14 5.82 -9.27
C GLU A 728 7.64 4.82 -8.21
N ASP A 729 7.90 5.11 -6.94
CA ASP A 729 7.26 4.45 -5.82
C ASP A 729 5.74 4.73 -5.80
N ASP A 730 5.36 5.96 -6.10
CA ASP A 730 4.01 6.42 -6.33
C ASP A 730 4.00 7.67 -7.24
N SER A 731 2.79 8.14 -7.53
CA SER A 731 2.55 9.35 -8.34
C SER A 731 2.25 10.62 -7.54
N GLN A 732 2.00 10.51 -6.23
CA GLN A 732 1.41 11.45 -5.24
C GLN A 732 1.41 12.94 -5.61
N ALA A 733 2.47 13.44 -6.22
CA ALA A 733 2.58 14.82 -6.61
C ALA A 733 2.00 15.12 -8.00
N GLY A 734 1.09 16.10 -8.07
CA GLY A 734 0.62 16.67 -9.33
C GLY A 734 -0.72 16.11 -9.81
N LEU A 735 -1.03 16.46 -11.07
CA LEU A 735 -2.24 16.02 -11.75
C LEU A 735 -1.82 15.25 -12.99
N ASP A 736 -2.62 14.24 -13.32
CA ASP A 736 -2.61 13.57 -14.61
C ASP A 736 -4.00 13.67 -15.25
N HIS A 737 -4.08 13.81 -16.56
CA HIS A 737 -5.36 13.99 -17.24
C HIS A 737 -6.21 12.71 -17.35
N VAL A 738 -5.61 11.52 -17.17
CA VAL A 738 -6.31 10.22 -17.19
C VAL A 738 -6.72 9.82 -15.79
N ASP A 739 -5.75 9.63 -14.90
CA ASP A 739 -5.95 9.24 -13.51
C ASP A 739 -4.71 9.59 -12.68
N GLY A 740 -4.92 10.01 -11.43
CA GLY A 740 -3.84 10.47 -10.55
C GLY A 740 -2.75 9.42 -10.32
N HIS A 741 -3.08 8.13 -10.40
CA HIS A 741 -2.13 7.02 -10.28
C HIS A 741 -1.19 6.85 -11.49
N ARG A 742 -1.46 7.50 -12.62
CA ARG A 742 -0.69 7.27 -13.84
C ARG A 742 0.69 7.91 -13.75
N ALA A 743 1.72 7.11 -13.97
CA ALA A 743 3.12 7.48 -13.72
C ALA A 743 4.04 7.05 -14.88
N PRO A 744 5.21 7.69 -15.04
CA PRO A 744 6.19 7.27 -16.02
C PRO A 744 6.84 5.95 -15.61
N VAL A 745 7.04 5.06 -16.58
CA VAL A 745 7.88 3.87 -16.43
C VAL A 745 8.82 3.73 -17.63
N GLN A 746 10.02 3.22 -17.40
CA GLN A 746 10.97 2.92 -18.46
C GLN A 746 11.44 1.48 -18.38
N ILE A 747 11.40 0.78 -19.53
CA ILE A 747 11.91 -0.58 -19.68
C ILE A 747 13.07 -0.55 -20.65
N ILE A 748 14.28 -0.74 -20.13
CA ILE A 748 15.53 -0.56 -20.85
C ILE A 748 16.30 -1.88 -20.87
N SER A 749 16.53 -2.43 -22.05
CA SER A 749 17.21 -3.72 -22.23
C SER A 749 17.61 -3.89 -23.70
N PRO A 750 18.63 -4.72 -24.03
CA PRO A 750 18.82 -5.14 -25.41
C PRO A 750 17.58 -5.83 -25.97
N TYR A 751 16.79 -6.45 -25.10
CA TYR A 751 15.57 -7.15 -25.47
C TYR A 751 14.33 -6.28 -25.40
N ALA A 752 14.39 -5.03 -24.91
CA ALA A 752 13.23 -4.15 -24.92
C ALA A 752 12.81 -3.85 -26.38
N ARG A 753 11.55 -3.50 -26.59
CA ARG A 753 11.11 -2.90 -27.86
C ARG A 753 11.67 -1.47 -27.94
N HIS A 754 12.16 -1.11 -29.12
CA HIS A 754 12.82 0.18 -29.40
C HIS A 754 11.96 1.01 -30.35
N GLY A 755 11.86 2.32 -30.11
CA GLY A 755 11.10 3.28 -30.90
C GLY A 755 9.60 3.01 -30.96
N VAL A 756 8.98 2.57 -29.85
CA VAL A 756 7.55 2.23 -29.80
C VAL A 756 6.80 3.04 -28.75
N VAL A 757 5.53 3.31 -29.03
CA VAL A 757 4.55 3.72 -28.01
C VAL A 757 3.75 2.48 -27.62
N ASP A 758 3.67 2.21 -26.33
CA ASP A 758 2.93 1.09 -25.76
C ASP A 758 1.85 1.60 -24.79
N SER A 759 0.61 1.58 -25.26
CA SER A 759 -0.56 2.00 -24.48
C SER A 759 -1.30 0.85 -23.80
N HIS A 760 -0.67 -0.31 -23.67
CA HIS A 760 -1.24 -1.37 -22.85
C HIS A 760 -1.29 -0.93 -21.39
N TYR A 761 -2.37 -1.32 -20.71
CA TYR A 761 -2.49 -1.17 -19.28
C TYR A 761 -1.36 -1.91 -18.58
N TYR A 762 -0.62 -1.17 -17.76
CA TYR A 762 0.39 -1.70 -16.87
C TYR A 762 0.28 -1.08 -15.47
N SER A 763 0.88 -1.75 -14.51
CA SER A 763 1.01 -1.26 -13.14
C SER A 763 2.30 -1.77 -12.51
N GLN A 764 2.61 -1.27 -11.32
CA GLN A 764 3.67 -1.83 -10.46
C GLN A 764 3.55 -3.35 -10.32
N ILE A 765 2.34 -3.91 -10.14
CA ILE A 765 2.12 -5.36 -10.04
C ILE A 765 2.58 -6.07 -11.32
N THR A 766 2.24 -5.56 -12.50
CA THR A 766 2.68 -6.18 -13.77
C THR A 766 4.18 -6.13 -13.98
N MET A 767 4.85 -5.08 -13.48
CA MET A 767 6.30 -4.94 -13.51
C MET A 767 6.95 -5.95 -12.56
N ILE A 768 6.51 -6.01 -11.29
CA ILE A 768 7.01 -6.99 -10.31
C ILE A 768 6.83 -8.42 -10.83
N ARG A 769 5.65 -8.73 -11.38
CA ARG A 769 5.38 -10.01 -12.04
C ARG A 769 6.33 -10.32 -13.21
N THR A 770 6.82 -9.29 -13.90
CA THR A 770 7.81 -9.45 -14.97
C THR A 770 9.18 -9.80 -14.41
N ILE A 771 9.61 -9.11 -13.35
CA ILE A 771 10.86 -9.37 -12.63
C ILE A 771 10.85 -10.81 -12.10
N GLU A 772 9.74 -11.24 -11.51
CA GLU A 772 9.58 -12.60 -11.01
C GLU A 772 9.77 -13.64 -12.10
N GLN A 773 9.18 -13.44 -13.28
CA GLN A 773 9.34 -14.37 -14.40
C GLN A 773 10.77 -14.43 -14.91
N ILE A 774 11.45 -13.28 -14.99
CA ILE A 774 12.86 -13.22 -15.42
C ILE A 774 13.74 -14.02 -14.45
N LEU A 775 13.52 -13.83 -13.14
CA LEU A 775 14.38 -14.39 -12.09
C LEU A 775 13.92 -15.76 -11.58
N GLY A 776 12.73 -16.21 -11.96
CA GLY A 776 12.12 -17.44 -11.48
C GLY A 776 11.62 -17.36 -10.03
N ILE A 777 11.26 -16.16 -9.58
CA ILE A 777 10.71 -15.90 -8.24
C ILE A 777 9.25 -16.36 -8.21
N HIS A 778 8.84 -17.01 -7.12
CA HIS A 778 7.45 -17.35 -6.94
C HIS A 778 6.65 -16.10 -6.52
N PRO A 779 5.49 -15.82 -7.14
CA PRO A 779 4.57 -14.77 -6.69
C PRO A 779 4.31 -14.80 -5.20
N MET A 780 4.23 -13.63 -4.60
CA MET A 780 4.10 -13.42 -3.17
C MET A 780 2.63 -13.55 -2.72
N ASN A 781 1.67 -13.09 -3.53
CA ASN A 781 0.25 -13.05 -3.15
C ASN A 781 -0.67 -13.28 -4.35
N GLN A 782 -1.96 -12.94 -4.23
CA GLN A 782 -2.93 -13.16 -5.31
C GLN A 782 -2.86 -12.13 -6.45
N LYS A 783 -2.27 -10.95 -6.21
CA LYS A 783 -2.16 -9.87 -7.20
C LYS A 783 -1.14 -10.21 -8.27
N ASP A 784 0.12 -10.40 -7.87
CA ASP A 784 1.20 -10.83 -8.77
C ASP A 784 0.95 -12.22 -9.38
N SER A 785 0.30 -13.13 -8.65
CA SER A 785 -0.14 -14.42 -9.21
C SER A 785 -1.11 -14.26 -10.38
N ALA A 786 -2.03 -13.29 -10.32
CA ALA A 786 -3.02 -13.02 -11.37
C ALA A 786 -2.48 -12.11 -12.48
N ALA A 787 -1.44 -11.32 -12.19
CA ALA A 787 -0.86 -10.38 -13.12
C ALA A 787 -0.27 -11.04 -14.38
N THR A 788 -0.41 -10.37 -15.52
CA THR A 788 0.34 -10.70 -16.74
C THR A 788 1.69 -10.02 -16.67
N PRO A 789 2.79 -10.75 -16.94
CA PRO A 789 4.07 -10.11 -17.21
C PRO A 789 3.98 -9.20 -18.44
N MET A 790 4.73 -8.09 -18.41
CA MET A 790 4.95 -7.12 -19.50
C MET A 790 5.75 -7.71 -20.68
N SER A 791 5.54 -8.99 -20.99
CA SER A 791 6.20 -9.73 -22.08
C SER A 791 6.09 -9.07 -23.46
N GLY A 792 5.08 -8.24 -23.69
CA GLY A 792 4.89 -7.43 -24.90
C GLY A 792 5.93 -6.32 -25.07
N ALA A 793 6.50 -5.84 -23.97
CA ALA A 793 7.59 -4.86 -23.95
C ALA A 793 8.94 -5.44 -24.41
N PHE A 794 9.03 -6.76 -24.61
CA PHE A 794 10.28 -7.45 -24.96
C PHE A 794 10.22 -8.17 -26.31
N THR A 795 11.35 -8.23 -27.01
CA THR A 795 11.59 -8.99 -28.23
C THR A 795 12.61 -10.09 -28.00
N LYS A 796 12.53 -11.19 -28.77
CA LYS A 796 13.48 -12.31 -28.64
C LYS A 796 14.87 -12.02 -29.21
N LYS A 797 15.03 -10.94 -29.99
CA LYS A 797 16.29 -10.60 -30.66
C LYS A 797 16.87 -9.37 -29.99
N ALA A 798 18.03 -9.53 -29.35
CA ALA A 798 18.73 -8.40 -28.74
C ALA A 798 19.14 -7.35 -29.79
N ASN A 799 18.91 -6.08 -29.47
CA ASN A 799 19.60 -4.93 -30.00
C ASN A 799 20.65 -4.48 -28.99
N LEU A 800 21.93 -4.71 -29.28
CA LEU A 800 23.03 -4.42 -28.35
C LEU A 800 23.53 -2.97 -28.43
N ALA A 801 22.83 -2.08 -29.15
CA ALA A 801 23.15 -0.66 -29.13
C ALA A 801 23.11 -0.16 -27.67
N PRO A 802 24.20 0.46 -27.16
CA PRO A 802 24.19 1.05 -25.84
C PRO A 802 23.33 2.32 -25.83
N PHE A 803 23.15 2.89 -24.65
CA PHE A 803 22.60 4.23 -24.45
C PHE A 803 23.75 5.14 -24.06
N ASP A 804 23.83 6.32 -24.67
CA ASP A 804 24.80 7.35 -24.32
C ASP A 804 24.11 8.40 -23.45
N ALA A 805 24.55 8.56 -22.19
CA ALA A 805 23.96 9.54 -21.28
C ALA A 805 24.08 10.97 -21.83
N LEU A 806 23.00 11.74 -21.74
CA LEU A 806 22.97 13.15 -22.09
C LEU A 806 23.38 13.99 -20.88
N ALA A 807 24.18 15.04 -21.14
CA ALA A 807 24.46 16.05 -20.15
C ALA A 807 23.17 16.79 -19.74
N ASN A 808 23.08 17.15 -18.47
CA ASN A 808 21.98 17.95 -17.95
C ASN A 808 21.93 19.32 -18.66
N ARG A 809 20.72 19.77 -19.00
CA ARG A 809 20.45 21.09 -19.62
C ARG A 809 19.90 22.11 -18.61
N THR A 810 19.54 21.63 -17.44
CA THR A 810 19.17 22.40 -16.25
C THR A 810 20.35 22.38 -15.27
N SER A 811 20.76 23.53 -14.73
CA SER A 811 21.84 23.59 -13.74
C SER A 811 21.47 22.83 -12.47
N LEU A 812 22.27 21.84 -12.08
CA LEU A 812 22.03 21.06 -10.84
C LEU A 812 22.17 21.90 -9.57
N THR A 813 22.88 23.03 -9.66
CA THR A 813 23.10 23.96 -8.54
C THR A 813 22.08 25.10 -8.48
N ASP A 814 21.07 25.10 -9.35
CA ASP A 814 20.11 26.19 -9.42
C ASP A 814 19.17 26.19 -8.20
N GLY A 815 18.89 27.37 -7.66
CA GLY A 815 18.10 27.57 -6.44
C GLY A 815 18.86 27.44 -5.11
N LEU A 816 20.15 27.06 -5.11
CA LEU A 816 20.93 27.01 -3.87
C LEU A 816 21.16 28.40 -3.27
N ALA A 817 20.96 28.52 -1.96
CA ALA A 817 21.26 29.75 -1.22
C ALA A 817 22.77 30.08 -1.20
N THR A 818 23.61 29.04 -1.12
CA THR A 818 25.07 29.16 -1.10
C THR A 818 25.65 28.29 -2.22
N PRO A 819 26.45 28.87 -3.14
CA PRO A 819 27.12 28.10 -4.18
C PRO A 819 28.09 27.05 -3.62
N PRO A 820 28.31 25.93 -4.33
CA PRO A 820 29.32 24.95 -3.94
C PRO A 820 30.74 25.50 -4.06
N ALA A 821 31.65 25.04 -3.20
CA ALA A 821 33.05 25.48 -3.23
C ALA A 821 33.79 25.07 -4.52
N CYS A 822 33.33 24.01 -5.19
CA CYS A 822 33.82 23.55 -6.49
C CYS A 822 33.21 24.31 -7.69
N GLY A 823 32.47 25.40 -7.44
CA GLY A 823 31.78 26.20 -8.45
C GLY A 823 30.35 25.74 -8.72
N THR A 824 29.57 26.61 -9.36
CA THR A 824 28.22 26.30 -9.85
C THR A 824 28.28 25.36 -11.05
N ASP A 825 27.24 24.58 -11.23
CA ASP A 825 27.07 23.73 -12.40
C ASP A 825 26.99 24.55 -13.70
N THR A 826 27.48 23.98 -14.80
CA THR A 826 27.46 24.59 -16.13
C THR A 826 26.74 23.62 -17.07
N PRO A 827 25.41 23.78 -17.26
CA PRO A 827 24.63 22.83 -18.05
C PRO A 827 24.94 22.93 -19.54
N ALA A 828 24.61 21.86 -20.28
CA ALA A 828 24.60 21.86 -21.73
C ALA A 828 23.56 22.84 -22.29
N PRO A 829 23.70 23.30 -23.56
CA PRO A 829 22.69 24.12 -24.22
C PRO A 829 21.31 23.44 -24.20
N GLN A 830 20.27 24.22 -23.89
CA GLN A 830 18.88 23.76 -23.96
C GLN A 830 18.46 23.49 -25.41
N ASN A 831 17.55 22.53 -25.61
CA ASN A 831 16.83 22.35 -26.87
C ASN A 831 15.87 23.53 -27.05
N PRO A 832 16.03 24.37 -28.10
CA PRO A 832 15.18 25.52 -28.34
C PRO A 832 13.74 25.16 -28.76
N GLU A 833 13.49 23.90 -29.14
CA GLU A 833 12.16 23.40 -29.50
C GLU A 833 11.35 22.93 -28.27
N ALA A 834 12.03 22.65 -27.16
CA ALA A 834 11.40 22.26 -25.90
C ALA A 834 11.12 23.46 -24.99
N ALA A 835 10.24 23.28 -23.99
CA ALA A 835 9.94 24.31 -23.01
C ALA A 835 11.21 24.74 -22.26
N ALA A 836 11.38 26.06 -22.08
CA ALA A 836 12.53 26.59 -21.37
C ALA A 836 12.50 26.24 -19.88
N VAL A 837 13.67 25.95 -19.31
CA VAL A 837 13.81 25.64 -17.88
C VAL A 837 13.38 26.85 -17.02
N PRO A 838 12.75 26.65 -15.85
CA PRO A 838 12.39 27.73 -14.94
C PRO A 838 13.63 28.54 -14.50
N THR A 839 13.50 29.85 -14.36
CA THR A 839 14.63 30.76 -14.07
C THR A 839 14.95 30.91 -12.58
N THR A 840 14.23 30.18 -11.72
CA THR A 840 14.22 30.24 -10.23
C THR A 840 14.01 31.63 -9.60
N LYS A 841 13.89 32.68 -10.40
CA LYS A 841 13.69 34.06 -9.96
C LYS A 841 12.26 34.29 -9.51
N VAL A 842 12.12 34.63 -8.23
CA VAL A 842 10.85 35.10 -7.66
C VAL A 842 10.60 36.56 -8.08
N PRO A 843 9.47 36.87 -8.76
CA PRO A 843 9.03 38.24 -9.04
C PRO A 843 8.99 39.09 -7.76
N ALA A 844 9.31 40.39 -7.87
CA ALA A 844 9.46 41.26 -6.71
C ALA A 844 8.18 41.34 -5.83
N ASP A 845 7.02 41.33 -6.47
CA ASP A 845 5.69 41.31 -5.86
C ASP A 845 5.35 39.96 -5.20
N MET A 846 5.95 38.86 -5.64
CA MET A 846 5.75 37.52 -5.08
C MET A 846 6.72 37.15 -3.95
N ARG A 847 7.79 37.93 -3.71
CA ARG A 847 8.78 37.64 -2.64
C ARG A 847 8.17 37.47 -1.24
N PRO A 848 7.18 38.28 -0.80
CA PRO A 848 6.55 38.07 0.50
C PRO A 848 5.79 36.74 0.59
N LEU A 849 5.25 36.26 -0.53
CA LEU A 849 4.55 34.98 -0.59
C LEU A 849 5.54 33.82 -0.62
N ALA A 850 6.60 33.91 -1.45
CA ALA A 850 7.68 32.92 -1.48
C ALA A 850 8.33 32.75 -0.10
N SER A 851 8.53 33.83 0.66
CA SER A 851 9.07 33.74 2.03
C SER A 851 8.14 32.98 2.99
N GLN A 852 6.82 33.04 2.81
CA GLN A 852 5.88 32.21 3.59
C GLN A 852 6.02 30.73 3.23
N TRP A 853 6.19 30.44 1.94
CA TRP A 853 6.47 29.09 1.46
C TRP A 853 7.82 28.55 1.95
N ASP A 854 8.87 29.36 1.99
CA ASP A 854 10.16 28.96 2.57
C ASP A 854 10.05 28.65 4.07
N THR A 855 9.25 29.45 4.79
CA THR A 855 8.96 29.21 6.21
C THR A 855 8.23 27.87 6.40
N TRP A 856 7.19 27.61 5.59
CA TRP A 856 6.48 26.33 5.59
C TRP A 856 7.44 25.17 5.26
N LYS A 857 8.23 25.29 4.18
CA LYS A 857 9.17 24.25 3.72
C LYS A 857 10.19 23.88 4.79
N SER A 858 10.66 24.85 5.58
CA SER A 858 11.62 24.62 6.66
C SER A 858 11.11 23.68 7.76
N GLN A 859 9.81 23.42 7.81
CA GLN A 859 9.16 22.54 8.77
C GLN A 859 8.94 21.11 8.24
N GLN A 860 9.16 20.85 6.94
CA GLN A 860 8.64 19.64 6.27
C GLN A 860 9.57 18.40 6.32
N ARG A 861 10.60 18.36 7.16
CA ARG A 861 11.52 17.21 7.34
C ARG A 861 12.03 16.56 6.03
N LEU A 862 12.26 17.36 4.98
CA LEU A 862 12.68 16.85 3.65
C LEU A 862 14.17 16.49 3.57
N THR A 863 14.98 16.93 4.54
CA THR A 863 16.45 16.87 4.48
C THR A 863 17.08 16.47 5.80
N GLY A 864 18.25 15.84 5.74
CA GLY A 864 19.09 15.54 6.90
C GLY A 864 18.88 14.13 7.47
N PRO A 865 19.48 13.81 8.62
CA PRO A 865 19.45 12.45 9.19
C PRO A 865 18.05 11.99 9.67
N HIS A 866 17.10 12.92 9.75
CA HIS A 866 15.69 12.66 10.10
C HIS A 866 14.77 13.02 8.94
N ALA A 867 15.30 12.98 7.70
CA ALA A 867 14.51 13.15 6.50
C ALA A 867 13.45 12.05 6.42
N VAL A 868 12.23 12.44 6.08
CA VAL A 868 11.07 11.55 6.02
C VAL A 868 10.30 11.86 4.74
N PRO A 869 10.07 10.88 3.85
CA PRO A 869 9.18 11.05 2.70
C PRO A 869 7.77 11.36 3.20
N ASP A 870 6.97 12.08 2.41
CA ASP A 870 5.55 12.35 2.69
C ASP A 870 5.21 13.15 3.97
N TYR A 871 6.21 13.61 4.73
CA TYR A 871 5.96 14.50 5.87
C TYR A 871 5.33 15.84 5.41
N ALA A 872 5.54 16.23 4.16
CA ALA A 872 4.89 17.40 3.58
C ALA A 872 3.44 17.09 3.20
N ASN A 873 2.50 17.99 3.50
CA ASN A 873 1.15 17.85 2.95
C ASN A 873 1.21 17.85 1.41
N PRO A 874 0.62 16.85 0.73
CA PRO A 874 0.79 16.65 -0.71
C PRO A 874 0.18 17.81 -1.52
N ALA A 875 -0.99 18.33 -1.11
CA ALA A 875 -1.58 19.48 -1.79
C ALA A 875 -0.67 20.72 -1.68
N GLN A 876 -0.13 21.02 -0.51
CA GLN A 876 0.81 22.14 -0.34
C GLN A 876 2.09 21.95 -1.15
N MET A 877 2.66 20.74 -1.14
CA MET A 877 3.87 20.42 -1.88
C MET A 877 3.67 20.54 -3.40
N ASN A 878 2.51 20.11 -3.90
CA ASN A 878 2.11 20.23 -5.31
C ASN A 878 2.05 21.69 -5.77
N HIS A 879 1.44 22.55 -4.95
CA HIS A 879 1.35 23.98 -5.26
C HIS A 879 2.72 24.65 -5.21
N LEU A 880 3.55 24.35 -4.20
CA LEU A 880 4.90 24.90 -4.11
C LEU A 880 5.72 24.54 -5.35
N THR A 881 5.75 23.25 -5.70
CA THR A 881 6.49 22.75 -6.86
C THR A 881 6.01 23.42 -8.14
N TRP A 882 4.69 23.49 -8.35
CA TRP A 882 4.10 24.17 -9.50
C TRP A 882 4.49 25.66 -9.58
N TYR A 883 4.41 26.39 -8.47
CA TYR A 883 4.77 27.81 -8.47
C TYR A 883 6.25 28.01 -8.78
N GLN A 884 7.12 27.16 -8.26
CA GLN A 884 8.56 27.24 -8.53
C GLN A 884 8.89 26.89 -9.99
N THR A 885 8.23 25.88 -10.57
CA THR A 885 8.41 25.50 -11.98
C THR A 885 7.77 26.50 -12.95
N HIS A 886 6.78 27.27 -12.50
CA HIS A 886 6.12 28.31 -13.32
C HIS A 886 6.56 29.74 -12.97
N ASN A 887 7.71 29.90 -12.31
CA ASN A 887 8.30 31.20 -11.93
C ASN A 887 7.32 32.14 -11.18
N TRP A 888 6.41 31.57 -10.38
CA TRP A 888 5.35 32.28 -9.64
C TRP A 888 4.41 33.11 -10.53
N LYS A 889 4.27 32.73 -11.81
CA LYS A 889 3.42 33.45 -12.78
C LYS A 889 2.07 32.80 -13.01
N GLN A 890 1.93 31.52 -12.69
CA GLN A 890 0.71 30.76 -12.95
C GLN A 890 0.11 30.22 -11.66
N PRO A 891 -1.21 30.32 -11.47
CA PRO A 891 -1.91 29.56 -10.42
C PRO A 891 -1.83 28.06 -10.71
N TYR A 892 -2.04 27.22 -9.69
CA TYR A 892 -2.10 25.77 -9.87
C TYR A 892 -3.24 25.39 -10.84
N PRO A 893 -3.15 24.30 -11.63
CA PRO A 893 -4.13 24.00 -12.67
C PRO A 893 -5.57 23.90 -12.14
N GLY A 894 -6.47 24.65 -12.79
CA GLY A 894 -7.88 24.77 -12.38
C GLY A 894 -8.15 25.89 -11.37
N GLU A 895 -7.11 26.51 -10.81
CA GLU A 895 -7.25 27.62 -9.89
C GLU A 895 -7.14 29.00 -10.58
N LYS A 896 -7.59 30.04 -9.88
CA LYS A 896 -7.64 31.42 -10.40
C LYS A 896 -6.57 32.33 -9.83
N LYS A 897 -5.85 31.90 -8.79
CA LYS A 897 -4.84 32.70 -8.07
C LYS A 897 -3.81 31.80 -7.41
N ILE A 898 -2.66 32.37 -7.07
CA ILE A 898 -1.63 31.72 -6.24
C ILE A 898 -2.01 31.88 -4.77
N PHE A 899 -1.86 30.81 -3.99
CA PHE A 899 -2.19 30.76 -2.56
C PHE A 899 -0.95 30.81 -1.66
N ALA A 900 -1.14 31.33 -0.44
CA ALA A 900 -0.20 31.10 0.66
C ALA A 900 -0.37 29.68 1.21
N PRO A 901 0.64 29.09 1.86
CA PRO A 901 0.59 27.68 2.30
C PRO A 901 -0.67 27.32 3.08
N LYS A 902 -1.05 28.16 4.06
CA LYS A 902 -2.23 27.98 4.91
C LYS A 902 -3.59 28.10 4.19
N ASP A 903 -3.60 28.67 2.99
CA ASP A 903 -4.80 28.96 2.22
C ASP A 903 -4.98 27.99 1.04
N VAL A 904 -4.09 27.01 0.88
CA VAL A 904 -4.12 26.00 -0.20
C VAL A 904 -5.38 25.14 -0.09
N PRO A 905 -6.23 25.08 -1.12
CA PRO A 905 -7.32 24.12 -1.21
C PRO A 905 -6.78 22.69 -1.18
N GLY A 906 -7.45 21.78 -0.47
CA GLY A 906 -6.95 20.39 -0.37
C GLY A 906 -5.99 20.12 0.78
N ALA A 907 -5.45 21.17 1.44
CA ALA A 907 -4.53 21.04 2.58
C ALA A 907 -5.23 20.61 3.90
N TYR A 908 -6.20 19.71 3.81
CA TYR A 908 -6.95 19.13 4.92
C TYR A 908 -6.46 17.73 5.31
N ILE A 909 -5.54 17.16 4.54
CA ILE A 909 -4.90 15.86 4.80
C ILE A 909 -3.73 16.12 5.77
N PRO A 910 -3.73 15.59 7.00
CA PRO A 910 -2.51 15.61 7.82
C PRO A 910 -1.40 14.87 7.06
N SER A 911 -0.15 15.27 7.20
CA SER A 911 0.93 14.49 6.59
C SER A 911 0.96 13.09 7.17
N SER A 912 1.39 12.11 6.36
CA SER A 912 1.53 10.71 6.76
C SER A 912 2.60 10.49 7.84
N GLU A 913 3.26 11.53 8.32
CA GLU A 913 4.18 11.47 9.45
C GLU A 913 3.95 12.67 10.38
N SER A 914 2.69 13.06 10.60
CA SER A 914 2.35 14.25 11.41
C SER A 914 2.51 14.08 12.93
N ASP A 915 3.17 13.02 13.39
CA ASP A 915 3.60 12.86 14.78
C ASP A 915 4.46 14.07 15.20
N GLY A 916 3.94 14.79 16.21
CA GLY A 916 4.55 16.01 16.76
C GLY A 916 5.88 15.79 17.47
#